data_AF-A0A519ZNF3-F1
#
_entry.id   AF-A0A519ZNF3-F1
#
_cell.length_a   1.000
_cell.length_b   1.000
_cell.length_c   1.000
_cell.angle_alpha   90.00
_cell.angle_beta   90.00
_cell.angle_gamma   90.00
#
_symmetry.space_group_name_H-M   'P 1'
#
loop_
_entity.id
_entity.type
_entity.pdbx_description
1 polymer ?
#
loop_
_entity_poly.entity_id
_entity_poly.type
_entity_poly.pdbx_seq_one_letter_code
_entity_poly.pdbx_strand_id
1 'polypeptide(L)'
;MGVPAQPARAASTSFLAFESGHVRPLAASTDGTRLFAVNTPNNTLDVFNITPAGLQLFARIPVGLEPVAVAVRNDNEVWVVNHLSDSVSVVSLSGAPRVVRTLLVGDEPRDIVFAGSPAKAFITTAHRGQQRTDPSLKNVPGAGDPQLTTPGIGRADVWVFNPDGLGSTMGGVPLRIMSFFADTPRALAVSPDRNTLYVAAFKSGNQTSSINEELVCDSFDLNKTCLVKWKFMPGGRLGPQTNAEGKPAPKTGMIVKYNRSTKRWEDEIGRNWSNAVEFDLPDKDVFAVDANKLTEKTAFTTVGTVLFNMAVNPVSGALYVSNTEANNMTRFEGSGQYGGSTVQGKIAMSRVTVIHNGAVSARHLNKHIDYSKLVNAPGFDASAKEHSLATPLDMAVTRDGRTLYVSAYGSSRIGVFSTAEIESDSFNPRTASASYITVSGGGPSGLVLDEARGRMYVMTRFDNAIKVVNLATRAEVAKAVLPNPEPAHITAGRPFLYDARRSSANGEASCAACHIFGDVDDLAWDLGDPDGLVTKSSIPGKFTSDIQFPVAKFIFGVKNKINGSDDPKDFHPVKGPMTTQSLRGMVNSGAMHWRGDRSVGIYGNAPKDATVSFKNFAVAFEGLLGNPAPMSEADMQTFADFQLAVQYPPNPIRNLDNSLTPSQKRGFDFYFGSRPSDGFKILRADGTSITPNNNCNGCHMVDPARGMYGTAGDQSFEGISQIVKVAHLRNMYTKIGRFGAPAVPFSTAPGTGHLGDQVRGYGFVHDGTVDMLAHFFTVRVFAPTLNSGFPIINPDATRRDVSDYMHAFDTDLAPIVGQQVTLSSSNAAAANARVDLLIQRARAPFVSKELGGAVTECDLVAQLVEAGARRGYFYDVAANTFVAADGTRRTDAALRALAKVAGQEVTYTCTPPGSGRRIASAG
;
A
#
# COMPACT_ATOMS: atom_id res chain seq x y z
N MET A 1 -27.05 -28.22 -36.06
CA MET A 1 -26.72 -27.63 -34.74
C MET A 1 -26.03 -26.31 -35.00
N GLY A 2 -26.66 -25.20 -34.64
CA GLY A 2 -26.19 -23.85 -34.95
C GLY A 2 -24.92 -23.49 -34.21
N VAL A 3 -24.04 -22.75 -34.88
CA VAL A 3 -22.86 -22.12 -34.29
C VAL A 3 -23.37 -21.17 -33.19
N PRO A 4 -22.96 -21.33 -31.91
CA PRO A 4 -23.37 -20.42 -30.87
C PRO A 4 -22.79 -19.04 -31.18
N ALA A 5 -23.65 -18.02 -31.15
CA ALA A 5 -23.26 -16.63 -31.28
C ALA A 5 -22.21 -16.29 -30.21
N GLN A 6 -21.10 -15.65 -30.62
CA GLN A 6 -20.15 -15.07 -29.67
C GLN A 6 -20.92 -14.09 -28.76
N PRO A 7 -20.81 -14.20 -27.42
CA PRO A 7 -21.37 -13.20 -26.53
C PRO A 7 -20.73 -11.85 -26.87
N ALA A 8 -21.56 -10.80 -26.91
CA ALA A 8 -21.11 -9.43 -27.10
C ALA A 8 -20.01 -9.10 -26.08
N ARG A 9 -18.88 -8.57 -26.57
CA ARG A 9 -17.73 -8.16 -25.74
C ARG A 9 -18.23 -7.08 -24.78
N ALA A 10 -18.20 -7.33 -23.46
CA ALA A 10 -18.50 -6.29 -22.49
C ALA A 10 -17.51 -5.13 -22.67
N ALA A 11 -18.00 -3.90 -22.67
CA ALA A 11 -17.13 -2.73 -22.82
C ALA A 11 -16.20 -2.63 -21.60
N SER A 12 -14.89 -2.57 -21.86
CA SER A 12 -13.87 -2.30 -20.83
C SER A 12 -14.16 -0.97 -20.13
N THR A 13 -13.94 -0.88 -18.83
CA THR A 13 -14.12 0.37 -18.10
C THR A 13 -13.19 1.45 -18.65
N SER A 14 -13.70 2.67 -18.80
CA SER A 14 -12.86 3.77 -19.28
C SER A 14 -11.88 4.23 -18.20
N PHE A 15 -12.13 3.95 -16.92
CA PHE A 15 -11.33 4.35 -15.75
C PHE A 15 -11.10 3.16 -14.80
N LEU A 16 -9.91 3.10 -14.21
CA LEU A 16 -9.52 2.16 -13.15
C LEU A 16 -8.94 2.95 -11.98
N ALA A 17 -9.40 2.65 -10.76
CA ALA A 17 -8.98 3.33 -9.55
C ALA A 17 -7.82 2.57 -8.88
N PHE A 18 -6.74 3.27 -8.54
CA PHE A 18 -5.59 2.69 -7.81
C PHE A 18 -5.42 3.24 -6.39
N GLU A 19 -6.07 4.37 -6.08
CA GLU A 19 -5.89 5.09 -4.81
C GLU A 19 -4.43 5.44 -4.49
N SER A 20 -3.69 6.02 -5.43
CA SER A 20 -2.34 6.51 -5.12
C SER A 20 -2.39 7.73 -4.19
N GLY A 21 -1.71 7.66 -3.05
CA GLY A 21 -1.70 8.73 -2.07
C GLY A 21 -0.73 9.86 -2.41
N HIS A 22 -1.21 11.10 -2.51
CA HIS A 22 -0.39 12.30 -2.72
C HIS A 22 0.72 12.45 -1.68
N VAL A 23 1.87 12.98 -2.10
CA VAL A 23 2.94 13.43 -1.20
C VAL A 23 3.03 14.95 -1.24
N ARG A 24 3.38 15.51 -2.41
CA ARG A 24 3.46 16.96 -2.64
C ARG A 24 2.77 17.34 -3.95
N PRO A 25 1.43 17.38 -3.95
CA PRO A 25 0.66 17.52 -5.18
C PRO A 25 0.64 18.95 -5.74
N LEU A 26 1.22 19.92 -5.03
CA LEU A 26 1.30 21.32 -5.43
C LEU A 26 2.74 21.84 -5.33
N ALA A 27 3.12 22.74 -6.23
CA ALA A 27 4.33 23.54 -6.14
C ALA A 27 4.11 24.93 -6.75
N ALA A 28 4.81 25.96 -6.29
CA ALA A 28 4.81 27.29 -6.90
C ALA A 28 6.11 27.55 -7.67
N SER A 29 6.05 28.39 -8.70
CA SER A 29 7.25 28.92 -9.36
C SER A 29 8.04 29.84 -8.41
N THR A 30 9.34 29.96 -8.65
CA THR A 30 10.25 30.77 -7.82
C THR A 30 9.83 32.25 -7.75
N ASP A 31 9.29 32.79 -8.84
CA ASP A 31 8.77 34.14 -8.95
C ASP A 31 7.35 34.32 -8.37
N GLY A 32 6.71 33.23 -7.92
CA GLY A 32 5.36 33.22 -7.38
C GLY A 32 4.27 33.60 -8.37
N THR A 33 4.52 33.50 -9.69
CA THR A 33 3.52 33.82 -10.73
C THR A 33 2.72 32.61 -11.20
N ARG A 34 3.19 31.38 -10.93
CA ARG A 34 2.53 30.15 -11.35
C ARG A 34 2.37 29.15 -10.21
N LEU A 35 1.29 28.38 -10.28
CA LEU A 35 1.02 27.21 -9.44
C LEU A 35 0.96 25.97 -10.32
N PHE A 36 1.61 24.90 -9.88
CA PHE A 36 1.67 23.59 -10.51
C PHE A 36 0.90 22.61 -9.67
N ALA A 37 0.03 21.81 -10.30
CA ALA A 37 -0.81 20.85 -9.62
C ALA A 37 -0.81 19.51 -10.36
N VAL A 38 -0.50 18.42 -9.66
CA VAL A 38 -0.72 17.08 -10.20
C VAL A 38 -2.20 16.74 -10.14
N ASN A 39 -2.78 16.36 -11.27
CA ASN A 39 -4.14 15.87 -11.37
C ASN A 39 -4.10 14.36 -11.54
N THR A 40 -4.00 13.66 -10.40
CA THR A 40 -3.87 12.19 -10.31
C THR A 40 -4.86 11.43 -11.18
N PRO A 41 -6.19 11.63 -11.08
CA PRO A 41 -7.13 10.83 -11.87
C PRO A 41 -7.08 11.15 -13.37
N ASN A 42 -6.65 12.36 -13.75
CA ASN A 42 -6.55 12.76 -15.16
C ASN A 42 -5.18 12.47 -15.79
N ASN A 43 -4.16 12.10 -14.99
CA ASN A 43 -2.79 11.85 -15.43
C ASN A 43 -2.14 13.09 -16.07
N THR A 44 -2.39 14.27 -15.50
CA THR A 44 -1.88 15.55 -16.02
C THR A 44 -1.16 16.38 -14.97
N LEU A 45 -0.24 17.22 -15.43
CA LEU A 45 0.21 18.40 -14.73
C LEU A 45 -0.62 19.60 -15.19
N ASP A 46 -1.40 20.17 -14.29
CA ASP A 46 -2.17 21.38 -14.52
C ASP A 46 -1.39 22.59 -13.99
N VAL A 47 -1.15 23.57 -14.86
CA VAL A 47 -0.38 24.78 -14.59
C VAL A 47 -1.32 25.97 -14.61
N PHE A 48 -1.28 26.77 -13.54
CA PHE A 48 -2.12 27.96 -13.40
C PHE A 48 -1.25 29.21 -13.29
N ASN A 49 -1.66 30.28 -13.96
CA ASN A 49 -1.22 31.62 -13.61
C ASN A 49 -1.91 32.06 -12.31
N ILE A 50 -1.14 32.62 -11.39
CA ILE A 50 -1.63 33.20 -10.15
C ILE A 50 -1.98 34.66 -10.42
N THR A 51 -3.27 34.98 -10.34
CA THR A 51 -3.81 36.33 -10.60
C THR A 51 -4.48 36.91 -9.35
N PRO A 52 -4.72 38.23 -9.31
CA PRO A 52 -5.55 38.82 -8.25
C PRO A 52 -6.94 38.20 -8.14
N ALA A 53 -7.54 37.76 -9.26
CA ALA A 53 -8.86 37.14 -9.29
C ALA A 53 -8.87 35.64 -8.91
N GLY A 54 -7.70 35.00 -8.79
CA GLY A 54 -7.58 33.58 -8.47
C GLY A 54 -6.64 32.84 -9.43
N LEU A 55 -6.86 31.54 -9.59
CA LEU A 55 -6.05 30.68 -10.46
C LEU A 55 -6.66 30.63 -11.87
N GLN A 56 -5.86 30.98 -12.87
CA GLN A 56 -6.24 30.89 -14.29
C GLN A 56 -5.45 29.77 -14.95
N LEU A 57 -6.12 28.78 -15.55
CA LEU A 57 -5.44 27.67 -16.23
C LEU A 57 -4.57 28.22 -17.38
N PHE A 58 -3.28 27.91 -17.33
CA PHE A 58 -2.29 28.22 -18.35
C PHE A 58 -2.06 27.02 -19.28
N ALA A 59 -1.91 25.82 -18.73
CA ALA A 59 -1.61 24.61 -19.50
C ALA A 59 -2.02 23.34 -18.75
N ARG A 60 -2.36 22.28 -19.50
CA ARG A 60 -2.58 20.93 -18.98
C ARG A 60 -1.73 19.90 -19.71
N ILE A 61 -0.68 19.40 -19.09
CA ILE A 61 0.32 18.56 -19.76
C ILE A 61 0.05 17.09 -19.38
N PRO A 62 -0.24 16.19 -20.34
CA PRO A 62 -0.23 14.75 -20.07
C PRO A 62 1.14 14.28 -19.57
N VAL A 63 1.16 13.55 -18.46
CA VAL A 63 2.37 12.99 -17.84
C VAL A 63 2.22 11.46 -17.71
N GLY A 64 2.87 10.84 -16.72
CA GLY A 64 2.63 9.45 -16.36
C GLY A 64 1.36 9.21 -15.58
N LEU A 65 1.06 7.94 -15.37
CA LEU A 65 -0.13 7.53 -14.65
C LEU A 65 0.03 7.74 -13.15
N GLU A 66 -1.06 8.16 -12.51
CA GLU A 66 -1.14 8.45 -11.08
C GLU A 66 -0.01 9.42 -10.59
N PRO A 67 0.07 10.65 -11.11
CA PRO A 67 1.07 11.63 -10.65
C PRO A 67 0.80 12.09 -9.22
N VAL A 68 1.76 11.95 -8.30
CA VAL A 68 1.55 12.18 -6.84
C VAL A 68 2.40 13.31 -6.24
N ALA A 69 3.44 13.76 -6.96
CA ALA A 69 4.30 14.85 -6.53
C ALA A 69 4.82 15.67 -7.71
N VAL A 70 5.06 16.96 -7.47
CA VAL A 70 5.66 17.89 -8.44
C VAL A 70 6.73 18.76 -7.78
N ALA A 71 7.84 18.98 -8.48
CA ALA A 71 8.89 19.92 -8.06
C ALA A 71 9.31 20.82 -9.22
N VAL A 72 9.45 22.12 -8.91
CA VAL A 72 9.96 23.12 -9.85
C VAL A 72 11.48 23.14 -9.76
N ARG A 73 12.16 22.88 -10.88
CA ARG A 73 13.62 23.01 -10.94
C ARG A 73 14.03 24.46 -11.19
N ASN A 74 13.36 25.11 -12.14
CA ASN A 74 13.55 26.50 -12.54
C ASN A 74 12.31 27.00 -13.31
N ASP A 75 12.35 28.24 -13.78
CA ASP A 75 11.21 28.92 -14.43
C ASP A 75 10.69 28.22 -15.70
N ASN A 76 11.50 27.36 -16.32
CA ASN A 76 11.16 26.67 -17.55
C ASN A 76 11.06 25.14 -17.41
N GLU A 77 11.37 24.57 -16.25
CA GLU A 77 11.44 23.12 -16.09
C GLU A 77 10.83 22.61 -14.78
N VAL A 78 9.92 21.65 -14.91
CA VAL A 78 9.14 21.06 -13.82
C VAL A 78 9.21 19.54 -13.90
N TRP A 79 9.40 18.86 -12.76
CA TRP A 79 9.51 17.41 -12.69
C TRP A 79 8.29 16.84 -11.94
N VAL A 80 7.68 15.80 -12.51
CA VAL A 80 6.44 15.19 -11.98
C VAL A 80 6.67 13.72 -11.73
N VAL A 81 6.40 13.26 -10.51
CA VAL A 81 6.53 11.87 -10.09
C VAL A 81 5.24 11.11 -10.39
N ASN A 82 5.34 10.05 -11.20
CA ASN A 82 4.21 9.25 -11.67
C ASN A 82 4.23 7.88 -10.99
N HIS A 83 3.38 7.71 -9.96
CA HIS A 83 3.46 6.59 -9.02
C HIS A 83 3.21 5.23 -9.67
N LEU A 84 2.24 5.14 -10.60
CA LEU A 84 1.91 3.87 -11.28
C LEU A 84 2.84 3.61 -12.48
N SER A 85 3.39 4.67 -13.07
CA SER A 85 4.24 4.58 -14.26
C SER A 85 5.71 4.33 -13.95
N ASP A 86 6.09 4.18 -12.68
CA ASP A 86 7.48 3.99 -12.23
C ASP A 86 8.47 4.99 -12.85
N SER A 87 8.03 6.24 -12.97
CA SER A 87 8.74 7.24 -13.76
C SER A 87 8.61 8.66 -13.24
N VAL A 88 9.47 9.53 -13.76
CA VAL A 88 9.39 10.99 -13.57
C VAL A 88 9.32 11.67 -14.92
N SER A 89 8.29 12.49 -15.14
CA SER A 89 8.16 13.33 -16.34
C SER A 89 8.88 14.65 -16.13
N VAL A 90 9.85 14.98 -17.00
CA VAL A 90 10.48 16.30 -17.09
C VAL A 90 9.71 17.13 -18.11
N VAL A 91 9.09 18.20 -17.64
CA VAL A 91 8.22 19.08 -18.41
C VAL A 91 8.93 20.39 -18.69
N SER A 92 9.02 20.75 -19.98
CA SER A 92 9.45 22.07 -20.41
C SER A 92 8.24 23.00 -20.50
N LEU A 93 8.39 24.23 -20.01
CA LEU A 93 7.43 25.32 -20.18
C LEU A 93 7.79 26.26 -21.34
N SER A 94 8.96 26.07 -21.97
CA SER A 94 9.36 26.82 -23.16
C SER A 94 8.58 26.35 -24.40
N GLY A 95 8.07 27.32 -25.16
CA GLY A 95 7.15 27.06 -26.27
C GLY A 95 5.80 26.52 -25.78
N ALA A 96 5.23 25.55 -26.49
CA ALA A 96 4.09 24.81 -25.99
C ALA A 96 4.55 23.85 -24.86
N PRO A 97 3.97 23.95 -23.65
CA PRO A 97 4.36 23.09 -22.53
C PRO A 97 4.15 21.61 -22.83
N ARG A 98 5.18 20.79 -22.56
CA ARG A 98 5.21 19.37 -22.92
C ARG A 98 6.27 18.59 -22.14
N VAL A 99 6.12 17.27 -22.08
CA VAL A 99 7.16 16.37 -21.58
C VAL A 99 8.30 16.30 -22.59
N VAL A 100 9.53 16.59 -22.15
CA VAL A 100 10.75 16.52 -22.97
C VAL A 100 11.61 15.30 -22.63
N ARG A 101 11.37 14.69 -21.46
CA ARG A 101 12.05 13.49 -21.00
C ARG A 101 11.16 12.72 -20.02
N THR A 102 11.19 11.40 -20.11
CA THR A 102 10.73 10.51 -19.05
C THR A 102 11.94 9.80 -18.45
N LEU A 103 12.13 9.97 -17.14
CA LEU A 103 13.10 9.19 -16.37
C LEU A 103 12.41 7.93 -15.86
N LEU A 104 13.10 6.80 -15.93
CA LEU A 104 12.60 5.54 -15.38
C LEU A 104 13.32 5.28 -14.06
N VAL A 105 12.56 4.91 -13.04
CA VAL A 105 13.04 4.70 -11.67
C VAL A 105 12.50 3.38 -11.12
N GLY A 106 12.72 3.10 -9.83
CA GLY A 106 12.15 1.94 -9.16
C GLY A 106 10.62 2.04 -9.00
N ASP A 107 10.03 0.95 -8.55
CA ASP A 107 8.59 0.82 -8.31
C ASP A 107 8.06 1.84 -7.30
N GLU A 108 6.81 2.30 -7.50
CA GLU A 108 6.09 3.21 -6.62
C GLU A 108 6.89 4.49 -6.26
N PRO A 109 7.33 5.31 -7.23
CA PRO A 109 8.00 6.56 -6.92
C PRO A 109 7.01 7.52 -6.26
N ARG A 110 7.46 8.25 -5.23
CA ARG A 110 6.55 9.02 -4.36
C ARG A 110 6.82 10.50 -4.29
N ASP A 111 8.08 10.89 -4.23
CA ASP A 111 8.46 12.27 -3.96
C ASP A 111 9.76 12.67 -4.65
N ILE A 112 9.95 13.97 -4.82
CA ILE A 112 11.12 14.54 -5.46
C ILE A 112 11.51 15.88 -4.83
N VAL A 113 12.81 16.06 -4.57
CA VAL A 113 13.39 17.35 -4.17
C VAL A 113 14.72 17.62 -4.87
N PHE A 114 15.12 18.89 -4.94
CA PHE A 114 16.43 19.31 -5.42
C PHE A 114 17.30 19.77 -4.25
N ALA A 115 18.49 19.19 -4.09
CA ALA A 115 19.43 19.52 -3.01
C ALA A 115 20.91 19.44 -3.45
N GLY A 116 21.81 20.01 -2.65
CA GLY A 116 23.25 20.08 -2.92
C GLY A 116 23.67 21.23 -3.85
N SER A 117 24.99 21.37 -4.04
CA SER A 117 25.65 22.34 -4.91
C SER A 117 26.77 21.65 -5.72
N PRO A 118 26.63 21.48 -7.05
CA PRO A 118 25.43 21.77 -7.83
C PRO A 118 24.24 20.89 -7.42
N ALA A 119 23.03 21.39 -7.68
CA ALA A 119 21.79 20.74 -7.30
C ALA A 119 21.61 19.40 -8.01
N LYS A 120 21.21 18.38 -7.25
CA LYS A 120 20.85 17.03 -7.72
C LYS A 120 19.37 16.79 -7.44
N ALA A 121 18.73 16.00 -8.29
CA ALA A 121 17.36 15.53 -8.05
C ALA A 121 17.39 14.24 -7.25
N PHE A 122 16.62 14.17 -6.16
CA PHE A 122 16.47 12.99 -5.31
C PHE A 122 15.03 12.50 -5.41
N ILE A 123 14.83 11.23 -5.76
CA ILE A 123 13.51 10.63 -5.99
C ILE A 123 13.36 9.38 -5.13
N THR A 124 12.31 9.29 -4.31
CA THR A 124 12.04 8.11 -3.46
C THR A 124 11.33 7.02 -4.25
N THR A 125 11.78 5.77 -4.11
CA THR A 125 11.12 4.57 -4.71
C THR A 125 11.21 3.38 -3.77
N ALA A 126 10.38 2.36 -3.98
CA ALA A 126 10.61 1.05 -3.38
C ALA A 126 11.90 0.41 -3.93
N HIS A 127 12.56 -0.45 -3.15
CA HIS A 127 13.73 -1.23 -3.59
C HIS A 127 13.35 -2.45 -4.45
N ARG A 128 12.67 -2.19 -5.56
CA ARG A 128 12.22 -3.15 -6.56
C ARG A 128 11.83 -2.40 -7.84
N GLY A 129 11.25 -3.10 -8.81
CA GLY A 129 10.86 -2.55 -10.11
C GLY A 129 11.84 -2.90 -11.22
N GLN A 130 11.34 -3.03 -12.43
CA GLN A 130 12.06 -3.61 -13.56
C GLN A 130 13.27 -2.77 -13.98
N GLN A 131 13.19 -1.44 -13.85
CA GLN A 131 14.28 -0.54 -14.24
C GLN A 131 15.53 -0.69 -13.37
N ARG A 132 15.39 -1.10 -12.10
CA ARG A 132 16.50 -1.22 -11.14
C ARG A 132 17.61 -2.18 -11.60
N THR A 133 17.25 -3.18 -12.39
CA THR A 133 18.16 -4.22 -12.91
C THR A 133 18.47 -4.04 -14.40
N ASP A 134 18.00 -2.96 -15.02
CA ASP A 134 18.19 -2.74 -16.46
C ASP A 134 19.68 -2.65 -16.83
N PRO A 135 20.14 -3.27 -17.93
CA PRO A 135 21.54 -3.26 -18.33
C PRO A 135 22.16 -1.87 -18.53
N SER A 136 21.33 -0.84 -18.81
CA SER A 136 21.80 0.54 -18.91
C SER A 136 22.32 1.10 -17.58
N LEU A 137 21.96 0.49 -16.45
CA LEU A 137 22.37 0.91 -15.11
C LEU A 137 23.53 0.09 -14.53
N LYS A 138 24.15 -0.82 -15.30
CA LYS A 138 25.19 -1.74 -14.80
C LYS A 138 26.38 -1.07 -14.09
N ASN A 139 26.66 0.21 -14.41
CA ASN A 139 27.76 0.99 -13.83
C ASN A 139 27.29 2.01 -12.77
N VAL A 140 25.99 2.04 -12.45
CA VAL A 140 25.43 2.93 -11.43
C VAL A 140 25.60 2.29 -10.06
N PRO A 141 26.31 2.93 -9.11
CA PRO A 141 26.40 2.41 -7.76
C PRO A 141 25.03 2.27 -7.10
N GLY A 142 24.76 1.08 -6.54
CA GLY A 142 23.50 0.76 -5.88
C GLY A 142 22.39 0.25 -6.80
N ALA A 143 22.59 0.19 -8.13
CA ALA A 143 21.71 -0.54 -9.05
C ALA A 143 22.03 -2.05 -9.04
N GLY A 144 21.16 -2.85 -9.67
CA GLY A 144 21.31 -4.30 -9.78
C GLY A 144 20.29 -5.09 -8.97
N ASP A 145 20.61 -6.36 -8.68
CA ASP A 145 19.70 -7.27 -8.01
C ASP A 145 19.20 -6.69 -6.67
N PRO A 146 17.87 -6.53 -6.48
CA PRO A 146 17.31 -6.08 -5.21
C PRO A 146 17.49 -7.06 -4.05
N GLN A 147 17.99 -8.28 -4.29
CA GLN A 147 18.25 -9.29 -3.27
C GLN A 147 17.01 -9.52 -2.39
N LEU A 148 15.83 -9.65 -3.04
CA LEU A 148 14.54 -9.57 -2.37
C LEU A 148 14.41 -10.52 -1.17
N THR A 149 14.96 -11.72 -1.23
CA THR A 149 14.87 -12.73 -0.15
C THR A 149 16.11 -12.79 0.74
N THR A 150 16.97 -11.77 0.69
CA THR A 150 18.18 -11.71 1.53
C THR A 150 17.90 -10.90 2.82
N PRO A 151 18.23 -11.46 4.01
CA PRO A 151 18.12 -10.75 5.29
C PRO A 151 19.03 -9.53 5.37
N GLY A 152 18.68 -8.55 6.21
CA GLY A 152 19.53 -7.39 6.49
C GLY A 152 19.71 -6.40 5.32
N ILE A 153 18.92 -6.52 4.25
CA ILE A 153 18.90 -5.57 3.14
C ILE A 153 17.96 -4.41 3.46
N GLY A 154 18.48 -3.18 3.39
CA GLY A 154 17.67 -1.96 3.40
C GLY A 154 16.94 -1.78 2.07
N ARG A 155 15.67 -1.36 2.13
CA ARG A 155 14.74 -1.39 0.99
C ARG A 155 14.12 -0.04 0.64
N ALA A 156 14.54 1.02 1.33
CA ALA A 156 14.12 2.37 1.00
C ALA A 156 15.08 3.01 0.01
N ASP A 157 14.73 3.04 -1.28
CA ASP A 157 15.60 3.58 -2.34
C ASP A 157 15.40 5.09 -2.57
N VAL A 158 16.50 5.80 -2.79
CA VAL A 158 16.54 7.17 -3.31
C VAL A 158 17.42 7.21 -4.56
N TRP A 159 16.80 7.51 -5.69
CA TRP A 159 17.47 7.66 -6.99
C TRP A 159 17.97 9.10 -7.14
N VAL A 160 19.25 9.25 -7.46
CA VAL A 160 19.91 10.55 -7.54
C VAL A 160 20.30 10.85 -8.98
N PHE A 161 19.76 11.90 -9.58
CA PHE A 161 20.08 12.33 -10.93
C PHE A 161 20.86 13.65 -10.93
N ASN A 162 21.78 13.79 -11.89
CA ASN A 162 22.27 15.10 -12.29
C ASN A 162 21.25 15.72 -13.25
N PRO A 163 20.50 16.76 -12.84
CA PRO A 163 19.47 17.32 -13.69
C PRO A 163 20.07 18.06 -14.91
N ASP A 164 21.33 18.51 -14.85
CA ASP A 164 22.04 19.11 -16.00
C ASP A 164 22.60 18.06 -16.98
N GLY A 165 22.56 16.77 -16.63
CA GLY A 165 23.22 15.71 -17.39
C GLY A 165 22.53 14.36 -17.23
N LEU A 166 21.36 14.21 -17.84
CA LEU A 166 20.54 12.99 -17.75
C LEU A 166 21.03 11.83 -18.64
N GLY A 167 22.01 12.07 -19.52
CA GLY A 167 22.50 11.07 -20.48
C GLY A 167 21.50 10.72 -21.60
N SER A 168 21.90 9.81 -22.49
CA SER A 168 21.13 9.42 -23.70
C SER A 168 20.42 8.07 -23.59
N THR A 169 20.53 7.35 -22.47
CA THR A 169 19.80 6.10 -22.22
C THR A 169 18.29 6.35 -22.17
N MET A 170 17.47 5.30 -22.29
CA MET A 170 16.02 5.47 -22.36
C MET A 170 15.43 6.19 -21.12
N GLY A 171 15.79 5.77 -19.91
CA GLY A 171 15.27 6.32 -18.64
C GLY A 171 16.17 7.36 -17.97
N GLY A 172 17.20 7.84 -18.66
CA GLY A 172 18.29 8.61 -18.06
C GLY A 172 19.27 7.75 -17.27
N VAL A 173 20.38 8.34 -16.83
CA VAL A 173 21.40 7.67 -16.01
C VAL A 173 21.51 8.38 -14.66
N PRO A 174 21.06 7.76 -13.55
CA PRO A 174 21.29 8.31 -12.22
C PRO A 174 22.78 8.27 -11.87
N LEU A 175 23.21 9.21 -11.03
CA LEU A 175 24.53 9.22 -10.41
C LEU A 175 24.70 8.05 -9.43
N ARG A 176 23.63 7.71 -8.70
CA ARG A 176 23.61 6.70 -7.66
C ARG A 176 22.18 6.31 -7.31
N ILE A 177 21.99 5.08 -6.84
CA ILE A 177 20.81 4.68 -6.07
C ILE A 177 21.27 4.46 -4.62
N MET A 178 20.70 5.19 -3.68
CA MET A 178 20.99 5.06 -2.26
C MET A 178 19.92 4.20 -1.60
N SER A 179 20.29 3.17 -0.85
CA SER A 179 19.34 2.30 -0.14
C SER A 179 19.49 2.49 1.37
N PHE A 180 18.39 2.80 2.04
CA PHE A 180 18.33 3.02 3.48
C PHE A 180 17.68 1.83 4.19
N PHE A 181 18.08 1.60 5.44
CA PHE A 181 17.62 0.46 6.24
C PHE A 181 16.19 0.68 6.77
N ALA A 182 15.22 0.61 5.87
CA ALA A 182 13.77 0.65 6.09
C ALA A 182 13.07 -0.04 4.91
N ASP A 183 11.74 -0.21 4.95
CA ASP A 183 11.01 -0.93 3.90
C ASP A 183 10.82 -0.15 2.58
N THR A 184 10.09 0.97 2.59
CA THR A 184 10.00 1.87 1.43
C THR A 184 10.02 3.31 1.92
N PRO A 185 10.59 4.27 1.16
CA PRO A 185 10.57 5.66 1.55
C PRO A 185 9.27 6.32 1.06
N ARG A 186 8.92 7.47 1.65
CA ARG A 186 7.84 8.31 1.14
C ARG A 186 8.33 9.72 0.87
N ALA A 187 8.49 10.51 1.92
CA ALA A 187 8.78 11.92 1.81
C ALA A 187 10.26 12.22 1.93
N LEU A 188 10.66 13.29 1.27
CA LEU A 188 11.96 13.93 1.40
C LEU A 188 11.81 15.26 2.14
N ALA A 189 12.91 15.86 2.60
CA ALA A 189 12.95 17.26 2.97
C ALA A 189 14.39 17.77 2.85
N VAL A 190 14.57 19.08 2.78
CA VAL A 190 15.89 19.68 2.54
C VAL A 190 16.15 20.74 3.61
N SER A 191 17.34 20.71 4.20
CA SER A 191 17.77 21.75 5.14
C SER A 191 17.82 23.14 4.47
N PRO A 192 17.74 24.26 5.22
CA PRO A 192 17.73 25.60 4.63
C PRO A 192 18.97 25.91 3.78
N ASP A 193 20.13 25.37 4.15
CA ASP A 193 21.40 25.48 3.40
C ASP A 193 21.50 24.52 2.19
N ARG A 194 20.50 23.66 2.00
CA ARG A 194 20.39 22.64 0.95
C ARG A 194 21.45 21.54 0.97
N ASN A 195 22.30 21.46 2.00
CA ASN A 195 23.36 20.46 2.08
C ASN A 195 22.93 19.15 2.74
N THR A 196 21.81 19.15 3.46
CA THR A 196 21.27 17.96 4.10
C THR A 196 19.92 17.60 3.49
N LEU A 197 19.83 16.37 3.00
CA LEU A 197 18.58 15.75 2.59
C LEU A 197 18.08 14.89 3.75
N TYR A 198 16.79 14.98 4.06
CA TYR A 198 16.10 14.07 4.96
C TYR A 198 15.25 13.09 4.14
N VAL A 199 15.26 11.81 4.52
CA VAL A 199 14.50 10.73 3.88
C VAL A 199 13.64 10.04 4.94
N ALA A 200 12.32 9.98 4.75
CA ALA A 200 11.42 9.30 5.67
C ALA A 200 11.02 7.91 5.15
N ALA A 201 11.13 6.89 6.00
CA ALA A 201 10.48 5.59 5.82
C ALA A 201 8.97 5.76 5.85
N PHE A 202 8.23 5.12 4.94
CA PHE A 202 6.78 5.25 4.87
C PHE A 202 6.09 4.47 6.00
N LYS A 203 6.21 3.15 5.97
CA LYS A 203 5.60 2.23 6.93
C LYS A 203 6.75 1.62 7.75
N SER A 204 7.23 2.37 8.73
CA SER A 204 8.43 2.00 9.50
C SER A 204 8.14 0.89 10.52
N GLY A 205 6.88 0.77 10.93
CA GLY A 205 6.47 -0.10 12.03
C GLY A 205 6.64 0.59 13.37
N ASN A 206 6.45 -0.15 14.47
CA ASN A 206 6.49 0.41 15.83
C ASN A 206 7.16 -0.56 16.82
N GLN A 207 8.16 -1.29 16.32
CA GLN A 207 8.89 -2.34 17.02
C GLN A 207 8.02 -3.48 17.56
N THR A 208 6.95 -3.83 16.86
CA THR A 208 6.09 -4.97 17.19
C THR A 208 6.32 -6.15 16.23
N SER A 209 6.06 -7.35 16.71
CA SER A 209 6.06 -8.60 15.94
C SER A 209 5.03 -9.57 16.53
N SER A 210 4.59 -10.56 15.75
CA SER A 210 3.78 -11.66 16.27
C SER A 210 4.63 -12.86 16.68
N ILE A 211 4.19 -13.56 17.72
CA ILE A 211 4.65 -14.88 18.13
C ILE A 211 3.67 -15.92 17.57
N ASN A 212 4.21 -16.92 16.87
CA ASN A 212 3.43 -18.03 16.34
C ASN A 212 2.73 -18.80 17.47
N GLU A 213 1.48 -19.20 17.25
CA GLU A 213 0.63 -19.86 18.23
C GLU A 213 1.29 -21.13 18.78
N GLU A 214 2.05 -21.88 17.98
CA GLU A 214 2.69 -23.12 18.40
C GLU A 214 3.81 -22.92 19.44
N LEU A 215 4.31 -21.69 19.59
CA LEU A 215 5.27 -21.32 20.63
C LEU A 215 4.60 -20.88 21.94
N VAL A 216 3.30 -20.58 21.91
CA VAL A 216 2.55 -20.20 23.11
C VAL A 216 2.14 -21.45 23.88
N CYS A 217 2.39 -21.47 25.19
CA CYS A 217 2.03 -22.62 26.02
C CYS A 217 0.51 -22.84 26.02
N ASP A 218 0.08 -24.11 26.03
CA ASP A 218 -1.34 -24.46 25.80
C ASP A 218 -2.29 -23.96 26.91
N SER A 219 -1.81 -23.82 28.14
CA SER A 219 -2.61 -23.33 29.26
C SER A 219 -2.86 -21.82 29.19
N PHE A 220 -3.84 -21.34 29.97
CA PHE A 220 -4.03 -19.91 30.26
C PHE A 220 -3.33 -19.48 31.56
N ASP A 221 -2.52 -20.36 32.16
CA ASP A 221 -1.63 -19.99 33.26
C ASP A 221 -0.50 -19.12 32.70
N LEU A 222 -0.51 -17.84 33.09
CA LEU A 222 0.38 -16.81 32.57
C LEU A 222 1.85 -17.03 32.95
N ASN A 223 2.13 -17.78 34.02
CA ASN A 223 3.47 -17.94 34.58
C ASN A 223 4.02 -19.37 34.41
N LYS A 224 3.19 -20.30 33.94
CA LYS A 224 3.61 -21.68 33.70
C LYS A 224 4.41 -21.78 32.40
N THR A 225 5.73 -21.79 32.54
CA THR A 225 6.65 -22.01 31.43
C THR A 225 6.42 -23.37 30.75
N CYS A 226 6.74 -23.45 29.47
CA CYS A 226 6.75 -24.70 28.72
C CYS A 226 8.00 -24.78 27.83
N LEU A 227 8.39 -26.01 27.49
CA LEU A 227 9.50 -26.29 26.60
C LEU A 227 8.95 -26.59 25.21
N VAL A 228 9.28 -25.75 24.23
CA VAL A 228 8.91 -25.94 22.81
C VAL A 228 10.18 -25.97 21.98
N LYS A 229 10.43 -27.07 21.26
CA LYS A 229 11.63 -27.24 20.41
C LYS A 229 12.94 -26.78 21.09
N TRP A 230 13.13 -27.20 22.34
CA TRP A 230 14.30 -26.90 23.19
C TRP A 230 14.42 -25.47 23.70
N LYS A 231 13.41 -24.62 23.48
CA LYS A 231 13.34 -23.26 24.02
C LYS A 231 12.27 -23.14 25.10
N PHE A 232 12.62 -22.48 26.21
CA PHE A 232 11.65 -22.16 27.26
C PHE A 232 10.85 -20.93 26.87
N MET A 233 9.53 -21.11 26.87
CA MET A 233 8.54 -20.06 26.64
C MET A 233 8.00 -19.58 27.98
N PRO A 234 7.79 -18.26 28.17
CA PRO A 234 7.60 -17.68 29.49
C PRO A 234 6.23 -17.99 30.10
N GLY A 235 5.23 -18.39 29.31
CA GLY A 235 3.94 -18.78 29.86
C GLY A 235 2.84 -19.00 28.83
N GLY A 236 1.63 -19.18 29.35
CA GLY A 236 0.42 -19.45 28.61
C GLY A 236 -0.18 -18.26 27.86
N ARG A 237 -1.33 -18.53 27.25
CA ARG A 237 -2.17 -17.55 26.53
C ARG A 237 -2.68 -16.46 27.47
N LEU A 238 -2.69 -15.21 27.01
CA LEU A 238 -3.14 -14.05 27.80
C LEU A 238 -4.65 -14.07 28.14
N GLY A 239 -5.46 -14.86 27.42
CA GLY A 239 -6.90 -14.92 27.62
C GLY A 239 -7.71 -13.90 26.80
N PRO A 240 -9.05 -13.92 26.95
CA PRO A 240 -9.81 -14.75 27.90
C PRO A 240 -9.90 -16.24 27.49
N GLN A 241 -10.28 -17.10 28.44
CA GLN A 241 -10.38 -18.56 28.20
C GLN A 241 -11.59 -18.96 27.37
N THR A 242 -12.65 -18.15 27.45
CA THR A 242 -13.89 -18.31 26.74
C THR A 242 -14.30 -16.97 26.13
N ASN A 243 -15.36 -16.91 25.32
CA ASN A 243 -16.09 -15.67 25.06
C ASN A 243 -17.12 -15.40 26.19
N ALA A 244 -17.90 -14.32 26.05
CA ALA A 244 -18.97 -13.95 26.98
C ALA A 244 -20.06 -15.04 27.17
N GLU A 245 -20.23 -15.96 26.20
CA GLU A 245 -21.17 -17.10 26.30
C GLU A 245 -20.57 -18.36 26.95
N GLY A 246 -19.32 -18.28 27.43
CA GLY A 246 -18.62 -19.44 27.98
C GLY A 246 -18.13 -20.45 26.94
N LYS A 247 -18.08 -20.10 25.65
CA LYS A 247 -17.52 -20.96 24.59
C LYS A 247 -15.99 -20.89 24.63
N PRO A 248 -15.27 -22.03 24.63
CA PRO A 248 -13.81 -22.04 24.71
C PRO A 248 -13.13 -21.33 23.54
N ALA A 249 -12.14 -20.49 23.86
CA ALA A 249 -11.35 -19.78 22.85
C ALA A 249 -10.37 -20.72 22.10
N PRO A 250 -10.17 -20.52 20.79
CA PRO A 250 -9.14 -21.22 20.04
C PRO A 250 -7.74 -20.92 20.57
N LYS A 251 -6.76 -21.73 20.17
CA LYS A 251 -5.35 -21.41 20.39
C LYS A 251 -4.93 -20.30 19.41
N THR A 252 -4.29 -19.25 19.91
CA THR A 252 -3.87 -18.08 19.13
C THR A 252 -2.42 -17.72 19.43
N GLY A 253 -1.77 -17.02 18.50
CA GLY A 253 -0.53 -16.30 18.75
C GLY A 253 -0.76 -15.08 19.64
N MET A 254 0.27 -14.24 19.77
CA MET A 254 0.19 -12.94 20.45
C MET A 254 1.15 -11.93 19.83
N ILE A 255 0.91 -10.64 20.05
CA ILE A 255 1.82 -9.57 19.65
C ILE A 255 2.79 -9.27 20.80
N VAL A 256 4.05 -9.05 20.45
CA VAL A 256 5.10 -8.60 21.37
C VAL A 256 5.71 -7.31 20.84
N LYS A 257 6.21 -6.47 21.75
CA LYS A 257 6.93 -5.23 21.44
C LYS A 257 8.32 -5.26 22.02
N TYR A 258 9.29 -4.75 21.28
CA TYR A 258 10.65 -4.61 21.79
C TYR A 258 10.72 -3.44 22.79
N ASN A 259 11.07 -3.76 24.03
CA ASN A 259 11.31 -2.78 25.08
C ASN A 259 12.80 -2.40 25.11
N ARG A 260 13.11 -1.17 24.69
CA ARG A 260 14.49 -0.66 24.62
C ARG A 260 15.17 -0.53 25.98
N SER A 261 14.39 -0.32 27.06
CA SER A 261 14.93 -0.15 28.41
C SER A 261 15.40 -1.48 29.00
N THR A 262 14.64 -2.55 28.77
CA THR A 262 14.96 -3.90 29.25
C THR A 262 15.75 -4.72 28.23
N LYS A 263 15.80 -4.27 26.96
CA LYS A 263 16.37 -4.96 25.80
C LYS A 263 15.74 -6.33 25.58
N ARG A 264 14.40 -6.39 25.67
CA ARG A 264 13.63 -7.63 25.58
C ARG A 264 12.42 -7.44 24.68
N TRP A 265 12.02 -8.53 24.02
CA TRP A 265 10.69 -8.64 23.45
C TRP A 265 9.71 -8.96 24.57
N GLU A 266 8.71 -8.10 24.76
CA GLU A 266 7.76 -8.18 25.86
C GLU A 266 6.33 -8.22 25.33
N ASP A 267 5.46 -9.00 25.99
CA ASP A 267 4.02 -8.94 25.75
C ASP A 267 3.34 -7.85 26.60
N GLU A 268 2.02 -7.75 26.53
CA GLU A 268 1.18 -6.76 27.23
C GLU A 268 1.39 -6.71 28.76
N ILE A 269 1.85 -7.81 29.36
CA ILE A 269 2.07 -7.91 30.81
C ILE A 269 3.55 -7.95 31.19
N GLY A 270 4.45 -7.70 30.23
CA GLY A 270 5.89 -7.59 30.46
C GLY A 270 6.66 -8.91 30.52
N ARG A 271 6.10 -10.03 30.04
CA ARG A 271 6.83 -11.31 30.00
C ARG A 271 7.88 -11.30 28.89
N ASN A 272 9.05 -11.88 29.15
CA ASN A 272 10.16 -11.92 28.19
C ASN A 272 9.98 -13.04 27.15
N TRP A 273 9.67 -12.64 25.91
CA TRP A 273 9.52 -13.49 24.74
C TRP A 273 10.73 -13.46 23.80
N SER A 274 11.87 -12.93 24.22
CA SER A 274 13.06 -12.81 23.35
C SER A 274 13.55 -14.15 22.79
N ASN A 275 13.28 -15.26 23.47
CA ASN A 275 13.60 -16.60 22.96
C ASN A 275 12.79 -16.98 21.71
N ALA A 276 11.65 -16.33 21.46
CA ALA A 276 10.74 -16.60 20.35
C ALA A 276 10.88 -15.63 19.17
N VAL A 277 11.80 -14.66 19.26
CA VAL A 277 12.09 -13.70 18.18
C VAL A 277 13.54 -13.84 17.77
N GLU A 278 13.79 -14.04 16.47
CA GLU A 278 15.12 -14.35 15.91
C GLU A 278 15.68 -13.17 15.11
N PHE A 279 15.33 -11.94 15.49
CA PHE A 279 15.77 -10.72 14.82
C PHE A 279 15.67 -9.49 15.72
N ASP A 280 16.33 -8.41 15.28
CA ASP A 280 16.25 -7.07 15.86
C ASP A 280 15.41 -6.14 14.96
N LEU A 281 14.67 -5.20 15.55
CA LEU A 281 13.97 -4.13 14.82
C LEU A 281 14.52 -2.76 15.28
N PRO A 282 15.48 -2.18 14.54
CA PRO A 282 16.13 -0.93 14.95
C PRO A 282 15.21 0.30 14.84
N ASP A 283 14.12 0.22 14.08
CA ASP A 283 13.11 1.29 13.94
C ASP A 283 13.71 2.59 13.42
N LYS A 284 14.47 2.51 12.32
CA LYS A 284 15.11 3.67 11.68
C LYS A 284 14.10 4.32 10.73
N ASP A 285 13.61 5.50 11.11
CA ASP A 285 12.44 6.09 10.47
C ASP A 285 12.79 7.28 9.57
N VAL A 286 13.75 8.09 9.98
CA VAL A 286 14.20 9.26 9.21
C VAL A 286 15.71 9.27 9.08
N PHE A 287 16.22 9.45 7.88
CA PHE A 287 17.66 9.46 7.59
C PHE A 287 18.08 10.87 7.17
N ALA A 288 19.12 11.41 7.80
CA ALA A 288 19.80 12.62 7.32
C ALA A 288 20.98 12.22 6.42
N VAL A 289 21.12 12.90 5.30
CA VAL A 289 22.04 12.54 4.21
C VAL A 289 22.80 13.78 3.74
N ASP A 290 24.09 13.64 3.48
CA ASP A 290 24.87 14.67 2.80
C ASP A 290 24.49 14.71 1.31
N ALA A 291 23.80 15.77 0.86
CA ALA A 291 23.32 15.89 -0.50
C ALA A 291 24.46 16.10 -1.54
N ASN A 292 25.66 16.46 -1.08
CA ASN A 292 26.82 16.66 -1.94
C ASN A 292 27.64 15.37 -2.05
N LYS A 293 27.89 14.70 -0.93
CA LYS A 293 28.69 13.47 -0.85
C LYS A 293 27.90 12.20 -1.14
N LEU A 294 26.56 12.27 -1.08
CA LEU A 294 25.65 11.13 -1.25
C LEU A 294 25.93 10.02 -0.22
N THR A 295 26.03 10.41 1.05
CA THR A 295 26.31 9.53 2.18
C THR A 295 25.35 9.80 3.33
N GLU A 296 24.84 8.75 3.96
CA GLU A 296 24.07 8.84 5.21
C GLU A 296 24.93 9.49 6.32
N LYS A 297 24.36 10.44 7.06
CA LYS A 297 24.96 11.10 8.22
C LYS A 297 24.49 10.46 9.51
N THR A 298 23.17 10.28 9.64
CA THR A 298 22.53 9.72 10.84
C THR A 298 21.13 9.21 10.51
N ALA A 299 20.62 8.30 11.35
CA ALA A 299 19.25 7.83 11.34
C ALA A 299 18.57 8.17 12.68
N PHE A 300 17.33 8.64 12.60
CA PHE A 300 16.47 8.93 13.74
C PHE A 300 15.47 7.80 13.88
N THR A 301 15.28 7.33 15.11
CA THR A 301 14.38 6.22 15.42
C THR A 301 13.15 6.68 16.19
N THR A 302 12.10 5.87 16.24
CA THR A 302 10.88 6.09 17.04
C THR A 302 10.16 7.42 16.73
N VAL A 303 10.20 7.82 15.46
CA VAL A 303 9.53 9.01 14.91
C VAL A 303 8.04 8.72 14.73
N GLY A 304 7.65 7.51 14.34
CA GLY A 304 6.26 7.09 14.22
C GLY A 304 6.10 5.80 13.42
N THR A 305 4.87 5.28 13.37
CA THR A 305 4.56 4.02 12.66
C THR A 305 4.44 4.21 11.15
N VAL A 306 3.62 5.17 10.74
CA VAL A 306 3.42 5.53 9.33
C VAL A 306 3.73 7.01 9.16
N LEU A 307 4.79 7.35 8.42
CA LEU A 307 5.22 8.73 8.19
C LEU A 307 4.74 9.20 6.82
N PHE A 308 4.01 10.31 6.80
CA PHE A 308 3.34 10.80 5.60
C PHE A 308 4.16 11.84 4.85
N ASN A 309 4.62 12.89 5.54
CA ASN A 309 5.37 13.98 4.94
C ASN A 309 6.33 14.66 5.94
N MET A 310 7.20 15.52 5.43
CA MET A 310 8.17 16.29 6.18
C MET A 310 8.25 17.74 5.73
N ALA A 311 8.38 18.66 6.68
CA ALA A 311 8.61 20.08 6.46
C ALA A 311 9.74 20.59 7.36
N VAL A 312 10.59 21.46 6.85
CA VAL A 312 11.70 22.06 7.62
C VAL A 312 11.37 23.51 7.93
N ASN A 313 11.54 23.89 9.20
CA ASN A 313 11.45 25.27 9.62
C ASN A 313 12.58 26.08 8.94
N PRO A 314 12.25 27.09 8.11
CA PRO A 314 13.26 27.80 7.33
C PRO A 314 14.19 28.67 8.20
N VAL A 315 13.80 28.96 9.44
CA VAL A 315 14.58 29.79 10.38
C VAL A 315 15.35 28.93 11.37
N SER A 316 14.68 28.02 12.09
CA SER A 316 15.33 27.21 13.12
C SER A 316 16.01 25.94 12.58
N GLY A 317 15.63 25.47 11.40
CA GLY A 317 16.06 24.17 10.87
C GLY A 317 15.42 22.96 11.55
N ALA A 318 14.46 23.15 12.47
CA ALA A 318 13.66 22.05 13.02
C ALA A 318 12.92 21.31 11.91
N LEU A 319 12.94 19.98 11.94
CA LEU A 319 12.25 19.11 11.00
C LEU A 319 10.96 18.61 11.64
N TYR A 320 9.82 18.88 11.01
CA TYR A 320 8.51 18.36 11.39
C TYR A 320 8.17 17.16 10.51
N VAL A 321 7.71 16.08 11.12
CA VAL A 321 7.33 14.83 10.44
C VAL A 321 5.87 14.51 10.78
N SER A 322 4.98 14.55 9.79
CA SER A 322 3.58 14.13 9.99
C SER A 322 3.51 12.61 9.99
N ASN A 323 2.85 12.04 11.00
CA ASN A 323 2.77 10.59 11.13
C ASN A 323 1.55 10.12 11.93
N THR A 324 1.36 8.80 11.96
CA THR A 324 0.53 8.13 12.95
C THR A 324 1.34 7.15 13.79
N GLU A 325 0.86 6.88 15.01
CA GLU A 325 1.37 5.82 15.86
C GLU A 325 0.30 4.78 16.16
N ALA A 326 0.54 3.53 15.76
CA ALA A 326 -0.40 2.43 15.95
C ALA A 326 -0.44 1.92 17.41
N ASN A 327 -1.63 1.60 17.88
CA ASN A 327 -1.91 0.98 19.18
C ASN A 327 -2.18 -0.53 19.05
N ASN A 328 -1.39 -1.24 18.26
CA ASN A 328 -1.60 -2.66 17.96
C ASN A 328 -1.18 -3.63 19.08
N MET A 329 -0.60 -3.12 20.19
CA MET A 329 -0.42 -3.87 21.43
C MET A 329 -1.69 -3.96 22.26
N THR A 330 -2.68 -3.10 22.02
CA THR A 330 -3.94 -3.14 22.77
C THR A 330 -4.91 -4.08 22.07
N ARG A 331 -5.35 -5.09 22.81
CA ARG A 331 -6.50 -5.92 22.49
C ARG A 331 -7.72 -5.31 23.18
N PHE A 332 -8.96 -5.59 22.83
CA PHE A 332 -9.53 -6.19 21.63
C PHE A 332 -10.28 -5.10 20.82
N GLU A 333 -11.04 -5.43 19.77
CA GLU A 333 -12.13 -4.52 19.35
C GLU A 333 -13.34 -4.68 20.31
N GLY A 334 -14.38 -3.86 20.14
CA GLY A 334 -15.61 -3.97 20.91
C GLY A 334 -15.57 -3.25 22.26
N SER A 335 -16.46 -3.65 23.18
CA SER A 335 -16.67 -2.93 24.44
C SER A 335 -15.61 -3.21 25.51
N GLY A 336 -14.94 -4.36 25.41
CA GLY A 336 -13.95 -4.82 26.39
C GLY A 336 -14.54 -5.24 27.73
N GLN A 337 -15.86 -5.41 27.86
CA GLN A 337 -16.54 -5.71 29.13
C GLN A 337 -16.15 -7.07 29.69
N TYR A 338 -16.18 -8.10 28.84
CA TYR A 338 -15.73 -9.44 29.13
C TYR A 338 -14.24 -9.62 28.79
N GLY A 339 -13.79 -9.01 27.68
CA GLY A 339 -12.40 -9.10 27.23
C GLY A 339 -11.37 -8.39 28.11
N GLY A 340 -11.82 -7.46 28.96
CA GLY A 340 -10.98 -6.69 29.90
C GLY A 340 -10.11 -5.60 29.26
N SER A 341 -10.19 -5.41 27.94
CA SER A 341 -9.37 -4.47 27.18
C SER A 341 -10.04 -4.10 25.86
N THR A 342 -9.84 -2.87 25.36
CA THR A 342 -10.34 -2.45 24.05
C THR A 342 -9.47 -1.37 23.40
N VAL A 343 -9.34 -1.45 22.07
CA VAL A 343 -8.71 -0.46 21.20
C VAL A 343 -9.74 0.52 20.60
N GLN A 344 -11.03 0.35 20.91
CA GLN A 344 -12.13 1.14 20.32
C GLN A 344 -11.85 2.65 20.41
N GLY A 345 -11.83 3.32 19.26
CA GLY A 345 -11.56 4.75 19.15
C GLY A 345 -10.10 5.18 19.40
N LYS A 346 -9.19 4.28 19.78
CA LYS A 346 -7.76 4.55 20.01
C LYS A 346 -6.87 3.63 19.16
N ILE A 347 -7.04 3.72 17.84
CA ILE A 347 -6.41 2.82 16.87
C ILE A 347 -5.02 3.31 16.49
N ALA A 348 -4.93 4.51 15.91
CA ALA A 348 -3.68 5.12 15.50
C ALA A 348 -3.70 6.63 15.81
N MET A 349 -2.79 7.08 16.67
CA MET A 349 -2.74 8.48 17.11
C MET A 349 -2.15 9.36 16.02
N SER A 350 -2.86 10.42 15.62
CA SER A 350 -2.34 11.40 14.65
C SER A 350 -1.33 12.33 15.30
N ARG A 351 -0.16 12.50 14.68
CA ARG A 351 0.99 13.18 15.28
C ARG A 351 1.72 14.12 14.31
N VAL A 352 2.42 15.07 14.91
CA VAL A 352 3.60 15.72 14.31
C VAL A 352 4.79 15.41 15.22
N THR A 353 5.85 14.84 14.68
CA THR A 353 7.09 14.59 15.42
C THR A 353 8.15 15.61 15.03
N VAL A 354 8.78 16.21 16.03
CA VAL A 354 9.82 17.22 15.86
C VAL A 354 11.19 16.56 15.97
N ILE A 355 12.04 16.78 14.98
CA ILE A 355 13.46 16.44 15.02
C ILE A 355 14.26 17.75 15.03
N HIS A 356 14.95 18.03 16.14
CA HIS A 356 15.74 19.24 16.28
C HIS A 356 16.98 18.97 17.15
N ASN A 357 18.15 19.39 16.68
CA ASN A 357 19.45 19.16 17.33
C ASN A 357 19.69 17.70 17.77
N GLY A 358 19.23 16.75 16.96
CA GLY A 358 19.35 15.32 17.24
C GLY A 358 18.24 14.71 18.11
N ALA A 359 17.42 15.54 18.78
CA ALA A 359 16.32 15.07 19.62
C ALA A 359 15.07 14.77 18.78
N VAL A 360 14.43 13.63 19.05
CA VAL A 360 13.17 13.20 18.43
C VAL A 360 12.04 13.36 19.46
N SER A 361 11.04 14.17 19.15
CA SER A 361 9.98 14.50 20.10
C SER A 361 8.59 14.45 19.46
N ALA A 362 7.83 13.39 19.74
CA ALA A 362 6.49 13.18 19.20
C ALA A 362 5.45 14.10 19.87
N ARG A 363 4.49 14.62 19.09
CA ARG A 363 3.37 15.47 19.57
C ARG A 363 2.06 14.87 19.11
N HIS A 364 1.24 14.45 20.08
CA HIS A 364 -0.11 13.93 19.80
C HIS A 364 -1.08 15.08 19.55
N LEU A 365 -1.59 15.17 18.31
CA LEU A 365 -2.42 16.29 17.89
C LEU A 365 -3.79 16.33 18.57
N ASN A 366 -4.25 15.18 19.10
CA ASN A 366 -5.58 15.01 19.68
C ASN A 366 -5.54 14.66 21.17
N LYS A 367 -4.55 15.18 21.90
CA LYS A 367 -4.36 14.91 23.35
C LYS A 367 -5.50 15.39 24.27
N HIS A 368 -6.55 16.00 23.71
CA HIS A 368 -7.78 16.35 24.42
C HIS A 368 -8.77 15.19 24.55
N ILE A 369 -8.58 14.09 23.82
CA ILE A 369 -9.45 12.91 23.84
C ILE A 369 -9.21 12.10 25.12
N ASP A 370 -10.28 11.85 25.88
CA ASP A 370 -10.27 10.90 27.00
C ASP A 370 -10.66 9.50 26.49
N TYR A 371 -9.66 8.67 26.19
CA TYR A 371 -9.89 7.30 25.72
C TYR A 371 -10.42 6.35 26.81
N SER A 372 -10.51 6.77 28.07
CA SER A 372 -11.17 5.97 29.11
C SER A 372 -12.70 5.99 28.98
N LYS A 373 -13.24 6.89 28.15
CA LYS A 373 -14.67 7.04 27.88
C LYS A 373 -14.97 6.56 26.47
N LEU A 374 -15.62 5.41 26.37
CA LEU A 374 -16.17 4.91 25.10
C LEU A 374 -17.42 5.68 24.71
N VAL A 375 -17.81 5.65 23.43
CA VAL A 375 -18.95 6.41 22.89
C VAL A 375 -20.27 6.18 23.65
N ASN A 376 -20.48 4.96 24.14
CA ASN A 376 -21.69 4.56 24.87
C ASN A 376 -21.54 4.69 26.40
N ALA A 377 -20.39 5.17 26.89
CA ALA A 377 -20.12 5.32 28.31
C ALA A 377 -20.58 6.70 28.83
N PRO A 378 -21.08 6.78 30.08
CA PRO A 378 -21.35 8.07 30.72
C PRO A 378 -20.11 8.97 30.76
N GLY A 379 -20.29 10.22 30.34
CA GLY A 379 -19.21 11.22 30.31
C GLY A 379 -18.37 11.23 29.04
N PHE A 380 -18.73 10.47 28.00
CA PHE A 380 -18.13 10.63 26.67
C PHE A 380 -18.32 12.05 26.14
N ASP A 381 -17.22 12.68 25.71
CA ASP A 381 -17.26 14.00 25.11
C ASP A 381 -17.51 13.92 23.60
N ALA A 382 -18.78 14.06 23.20
CA ALA A 382 -19.17 14.08 21.79
C ALA A 382 -18.58 15.26 21.00
N SER A 383 -18.15 16.34 21.68
CA SER A 383 -17.51 17.50 21.03
C SER A 383 -16.05 17.24 20.67
N ALA A 384 -15.43 16.17 21.16
CA ALA A 384 -14.01 15.88 20.92
C ALA A 384 -13.66 15.88 19.42
N LYS A 385 -14.54 15.36 18.55
CA LYS A 385 -14.35 15.33 17.10
C LYS A 385 -14.22 16.71 16.45
N GLU A 386 -14.78 17.75 17.08
CA GLU A 386 -14.69 19.12 16.57
C GLU A 386 -13.30 19.74 16.78
N HIS A 387 -12.50 19.14 17.67
CA HIS A 387 -11.13 19.55 17.96
C HIS A 387 -10.08 18.61 17.35
N SER A 388 -10.50 17.49 16.75
CA SER A 388 -9.60 16.47 16.24
C SER A 388 -9.12 16.71 14.81
N LEU A 389 -7.90 16.22 14.54
CA LEU A 389 -7.27 16.11 13.23
C LEU A 389 -6.88 14.65 12.98
N ALA A 390 -7.14 14.16 11.77
CA ALA A 390 -6.91 12.79 11.36
C ALA A 390 -6.10 12.71 10.06
N THR A 391 -5.23 11.71 9.96
CA THR A 391 -4.38 11.44 8.78
C THR A 391 -3.62 12.70 8.33
N PRO A 392 -2.67 13.21 9.14
CA PRO A 392 -1.89 14.39 8.78
C PRO A 392 -0.97 14.06 7.60
N LEU A 393 -1.15 14.74 6.47
CA LEU A 393 -0.35 14.56 5.26
C LEU A 393 0.67 15.70 5.12
N ASP A 394 0.50 16.57 4.13
CA ASP A 394 1.43 17.64 3.81
C ASP A 394 1.43 18.77 4.85
N MET A 395 2.57 19.46 4.96
CA MET A 395 2.79 20.54 5.91
C MET A 395 3.57 21.69 5.27
N ALA A 396 3.31 22.92 5.70
CA ALA A 396 4.18 24.06 5.39
C ALA A 396 4.39 24.97 6.59
N VAL A 397 5.56 25.58 6.63
CA VAL A 397 5.97 26.52 7.67
C VAL A 397 6.07 27.91 7.05
N THR A 398 5.57 28.93 7.75
CA THR A 398 5.73 30.32 7.32
C THR A 398 7.20 30.71 7.20
N ARG A 399 7.49 31.70 6.34
CA ARG A 399 8.85 32.19 6.08
C ARG A 399 9.55 32.69 7.36
N ASP A 400 8.80 33.23 8.30
CA ASP A 400 9.31 33.67 9.61
C ASP A 400 9.52 32.52 10.62
N GLY A 401 9.17 31.28 10.24
CA GLY A 401 9.34 30.08 11.05
C GLY A 401 8.36 29.96 12.21
N ARG A 402 7.32 30.80 12.32
CA ARG A 402 6.45 30.87 13.51
C ARG A 402 5.19 30.03 13.44
N THR A 403 4.67 29.75 12.25
CA THR A 403 3.40 29.03 12.07
C THR A 403 3.60 27.78 11.23
N LEU A 404 3.09 26.65 11.72
CA LEU A 404 3.00 25.37 11.02
C LEU A 404 1.55 25.13 10.58
N TYR A 405 1.35 24.89 9.28
CA TYR A 405 0.10 24.43 8.69
C TYR A 405 0.18 22.93 8.42
N VAL A 406 -0.86 22.17 8.77
CA VAL A 406 -0.91 20.72 8.62
C VAL A 406 -2.18 20.30 7.87
N SER A 407 -2.05 19.64 6.72
CA SER A 407 -3.18 19.08 5.98
C SER A 407 -3.72 17.84 6.72
N ALA A 408 -4.87 17.96 7.38
CA ALA A 408 -5.54 16.84 8.03
C ALA A 408 -6.55 16.21 7.07
N TYR A 409 -6.06 15.26 6.26
CA TYR A 409 -6.80 14.64 5.16
C TYR A 409 -8.11 14.01 5.64
N GLY A 410 -8.07 13.30 6.77
CA GLY A 410 -9.22 12.60 7.33
C GLY A 410 -10.19 13.49 8.11
N SER A 411 -9.93 14.79 8.27
CA SER A 411 -10.82 15.70 9.00
C SER A 411 -11.33 16.86 8.16
N SER A 412 -10.96 16.92 6.88
CA SER A 412 -11.29 18.02 5.96
C SER A 412 -10.88 19.39 6.51
N ARG A 413 -9.70 19.45 7.16
CA ARG A 413 -9.20 20.64 7.87
C ARG A 413 -7.72 20.87 7.61
N ILE A 414 -7.28 22.13 7.74
CA ILE A 414 -5.88 22.49 7.95
C ILE A 414 -5.69 22.84 9.43
N GLY A 415 -4.83 22.10 10.12
CA GLY A 415 -4.36 22.45 11.45
C GLY A 415 -3.43 23.67 11.39
N VAL A 416 -3.55 24.59 12.34
CA VAL A 416 -2.75 25.82 12.40
C VAL A 416 -2.13 25.92 13.78
N PHE A 417 -0.80 25.86 13.85
CA PHE A 417 -0.08 25.78 15.12
C PHE A 417 1.07 26.78 15.18
N SER A 418 1.34 27.31 16.37
CA SER A 418 2.62 27.95 16.68
C SER A 418 3.72 26.88 16.68
N THR A 419 4.81 27.12 15.96
CA THR A 419 5.96 26.21 15.97
C THR A 419 6.57 26.08 17.36
N ALA A 420 6.61 27.16 18.14
CA ALA A 420 7.09 27.13 19.51
C ALA A 420 6.21 26.25 20.43
N GLU A 421 4.89 26.26 20.25
CA GLU A 421 3.97 25.43 21.04
C GLU A 421 4.02 23.95 20.63
N ILE A 422 4.23 23.66 19.34
CA ILE A 422 4.47 22.30 18.86
C ILE A 422 5.80 21.78 19.40
N GLU A 423 6.88 22.56 19.31
CA GLU A 423 8.20 22.16 19.77
C GLU A 423 8.23 21.91 21.28
N SER A 424 7.54 22.72 22.08
CA SER A 424 7.44 22.57 23.55
C SER A 424 6.28 21.68 24.03
N ASP A 425 5.46 21.15 23.12
CA ASP A 425 4.22 20.40 23.41
C ASP A 425 3.20 21.17 24.28
N SER A 426 3.21 22.50 24.25
CA SER A 426 2.35 23.34 25.09
C SER A 426 0.97 23.63 24.51
N PHE A 427 0.74 23.35 23.21
CA PHE A 427 -0.56 23.63 22.56
C PHE A 427 -1.69 22.83 23.21
N ASN A 428 -2.90 23.40 23.25
CA ASN A 428 -4.12 22.70 23.67
C ASN A 428 -5.04 22.54 22.45
N PRO A 429 -5.37 21.31 22.01
CA PRO A 429 -6.21 21.10 20.83
C PRO A 429 -7.58 21.80 20.90
N ARG A 430 -8.17 21.93 22.09
CA ARG A 430 -9.49 22.57 22.27
C ARG A 430 -9.48 24.06 21.95
N THR A 431 -8.39 24.75 22.29
CA THR A 431 -8.23 26.17 21.98
C THR A 431 -7.62 26.36 20.59
N ALA A 432 -6.66 25.51 20.21
CA ALA A 432 -6.02 25.55 18.89
C ALA A 432 -7.03 25.34 17.75
N SER A 433 -8.05 24.50 17.94
CA SER A 433 -9.04 24.21 16.90
C SER A 433 -9.86 25.42 16.46
N ALA A 434 -9.96 26.47 17.28
CA ALA A 434 -10.57 27.73 16.88
C ALA A 434 -9.82 28.39 15.71
N SER A 435 -8.57 27.99 15.49
CA SER A 435 -7.75 28.42 14.35
C SER A 435 -7.69 27.44 13.19
N TYR A 436 -8.29 26.25 13.32
CA TYR A 436 -8.31 25.30 12.22
C TYR A 436 -9.16 25.82 11.06
N ILE A 437 -8.69 25.55 9.85
CA ILE A 437 -9.34 26.00 8.62
C ILE A 437 -10.11 24.81 8.06
N THR A 438 -11.44 24.91 8.02
CA THR A 438 -12.25 23.89 7.33
C THR A 438 -12.14 24.12 5.83
N VAL A 439 -11.85 23.05 5.09
CA VAL A 439 -11.65 23.11 3.65
C VAL A 439 -12.84 22.45 2.96
N SER A 440 -13.53 23.18 2.08
CA SER A 440 -14.64 22.59 1.33
C SER A 440 -14.14 21.48 0.40
N GLY A 441 -15.00 20.53 0.04
CA GLY A 441 -14.63 19.41 -0.84
C GLY A 441 -14.03 18.23 -0.09
N GLY A 442 -13.17 18.48 0.91
CA GLY A 442 -12.60 17.47 1.80
C GLY A 442 -11.34 16.76 1.26
N GLY A 443 -10.68 15.99 2.13
CA GLY A 443 -9.43 15.33 1.81
C GLY A 443 -8.28 16.28 1.41
N PRO A 444 -7.97 17.33 2.20
CA PRO A 444 -6.82 18.19 1.92
C PRO A 444 -5.54 17.36 1.95
N SER A 445 -4.80 17.38 0.86
CA SER A 445 -3.70 16.44 0.59
C SER A 445 -2.36 17.11 0.30
N GLY A 446 -2.36 18.42 0.08
CA GLY A 446 -1.17 19.22 -0.20
C GLY A 446 -1.46 20.70 -0.05
N LEU A 447 -0.47 21.49 0.37
CA LEU A 447 -0.63 22.93 0.49
C LEU A 447 0.62 23.72 0.09
N VAL A 448 0.40 24.93 -0.43
CA VAL A 448 1.46 25.89 -0.76
C VAL A 448 1.08 27.26 -0.18
N LEU A 449 2.02 27.90 0.51
CA LEU A 449 1.86 29.25 1.06
C LEU A 449 2.30 30.31 0.04
N ASP A 450 1.45 31.30 -0.22
CA ASP A 450 1.76 32.53 -0.94
C ASP A 450 1.57 33.71 0.03
N GLU A 451 2.53 33.86 0.94
CA GLU A 451 2.52 34.89 1.98
C GLU A 451 2.52 36.31 1.39
N ALA A 452 3.15 36.51 0.23
CA ALA A 452 3.21 37.80 -0.45
C ALA A 452 1.82 38.30 -0.86
N ARG A 453 0.89 37.40 -1.17
CA ARG A 453 -0.51 37.72 -1.47
C ARG A 453 -1.47 37.42 -0.32
N GLY A 454 -0.95 36.97 0.83
CA GLY A 454 -1.76 36.55 1.98
C GLY A 454 -2.66 35.35 1.67
N ARG A 455 -2.18 34.39 0.87
CA ARG A 455 -2.97 33.24 0.39
C ARG A 455 -2.31 31.89 0.70
N MET A 456 -3.13 30.85 0.77
CA MET A 456 -2.71 29.45 0.76
C MET A 456 -3.51 28.72 -0.31
N TYR A 457 -2.83 27.85 -1.06
CA TYR A 457 -3.43 26.95 -2.03
C TYR A 457 -3.51 25.55 -1.43
N VAL A 458 -4.65 24.89 -1.49
CA VAL A 458 -4.88 23.57 -0.89
C VAL A 458 -5.44 22.61 -1.94
N MET A 459 -4.77 21.48 -2.16
CA MET A 459 -5.28 20.40 -3.02
C MET A 459 -6.26 19.53 -2.24
N THR A 460 -7.50 19.40 -2.72
CA THR A 460 -8.53 18.53 -2.15
C THR A 460 -8.77 17.31 -3.04
N ARG A 461 -8.67 16.11 -2.45
CA ARG A 461 -8.74 14.85 -3.21
C ARG A 461 -10.17 14.35 -3.42
N PHE A 462 -11.10 14.68 -2.54
CA PHE A 462 -12.47 14.15 -2.59
C PHE A 462 -13.28 14.78 -3.74
N ASP A 463 -13.12 16.07 -3.98
CA ASP A 463 -13.76 16.78 -5.09
C ASP A 463 -12.80 17.12 -6.24
N ASN A 464 -11.51 16.75 -6.12
CA ASN A 464 -10.44 16.97 -7.09
C ASN A 464 -10.31 18.45 -7.51
N ALA A 465 -9.92 19.31 -6.56
CA ALA A 465 -9.85 20.75 -6.78
C ALA A 465 -8.69 21.41 -6.02
N ILE A 466 -8.37 22.64 -6.40
CA ILE A 466 -7.48 23.51 -5.65
C ILE A 466 -8.34 24.59 -4.98
N LYS A 467 -8.26 24.69 -3.65
CA LYS A 467 -8.91 25.73 -2.86
C LYS A 467 -7.93 26.87 -2.61
N VAL A 468 -8.43 28.10 -2.66
CA VAL A 468 -7.65 29.30 -2.33
C VAL A 468 -8.17 29.84 -1.01
N VAL A 469 -7.32 29.87 0.00
CA VAL A 469 -7.64 30.32 1.35
C VAL A 469 -6.92 31.63 1.63
N ASN A 470 -7.62 32.61 2.20
CA ASN A 470 -6.99 33.82 2.70
C ASN A 470 -6.35 33.56 4.07
N LEU A 471 -5.07 33.89 4.25
CA LEU A 471 -4.33 33.59 5.47
C LEU A 471 -4.79 34.42 6.68
N ALA A 472 -5.27 35.65 6.46
CA ALA A 472 -5.72 36.54 7.53
C ALA A 472 -7.13 36.18 8.02
N THR A 473 -8.09 36.02 7.08
CA THR A 473 -9.49 35.72 7.44
C THR A 473 -9.75 34.23 7.61
N ARG A 474 -8.84 33.37 7.12
CA ARG A 474 -8.97 31.90 7.08
C ARG A 474 -10.16 31.41 6.25
N ALA A 475 -10.74 32.27 5.44
CA ALA A 475 -11.85 31.94 4.56
C ALA A 475 -11.35 31.36 3.23
N GLU A 476 -12.06 30.38 2.69
CA GLU A 476 -11.95 30.02 1.28
C GLU A 476 -12.51 31.17 0.42
N VAL A 477 -11.68 31.72 -0.47
CA VAL A 477 -12.00 32.89 -1.29
C VAL A 477 -12.15 32.56 -2.77
N ALA A 478 -11.62 31.42 -3.23
CA ALA A 478 -11.78 30.95 -4.59
C ALA A 478 -11.49 29.43 -4.69
N LYS A 479 -11.83 28.83 -5.82
CA LYS A 479 -11.45 27.45 -6.16
C LYS A 479 -11.16 27.30 -7.64
N ALA A 480 -10.29 26.36 -7.98
CA ALA A 480 -10.08 25.86 -9.34
C ALA A 480 -10.43 24.36 -9.36
N VAL A 481 -11.44 24.00 -10.14
CA VAL A 481 -11.84 22.59 -10.32
C VAL A 481 -10.91 21.95 -11.36
N LEU A 482 -10.39 20.77 -11.04
CA LEU A 482 -9.60 19.98 -11.97
C LEU A 482 -10.51 18.98 -12.71
N PRO A 483 -10.23 18.64 -13.98
CA PRO A 483 -10.96 17.57 -14.65
C PRO A 483 -10.87 16.30 -13.84
N ASN A 484 -12.02 15.69 -13.60
CA ASN A 484 -12.11 14.46 -12.85
C ASN A 484 -12.79 13.37 -13.70
N PRO A 485 -12.04 12.42 -14.27
CA PRO A 485 -12.61 11.28 -15.00
C PRO A 485 -13.09 10.15 -14.09
N GLU A 486 -13.00 10.29 -12.77
CA GLU A 486 -13.47 9.30 -11.82
C GLU A 486 -15.00 9.11 -11.93
N PRO A 487 -15.48 7.86 -11.94
CA PRO A 487 -16.91 7.58 -11.83
C PRO A 487 -17.52 8.15 -10.54
N ALA A 488 -18.81 8.50 -10.59
CA ALA A 488 -19.52 9.10 -9.45
C ALA A 488 -19.49 8.24 -8.17
N HIS A 489 -19.48 6.91 -8.30
CA HIS A 489 -19.40 6.01 -7.14
C HIS A 489 -18.04 6.11 -6.42
N ILE A 490 -16.95 6.41 -7.15
CA ILE A 490 -15.63 6.60 -6.55
C ILE A 490 -15.63 7.87 -5.70
N THR A 491 -16.10 8.99 -6.24
CA THR A 491 -16.11 10.27 -5.52
C THR A 491 -17.10 10.27 -4.35
N ALA A 492 -18.26 9.62 -4.49
CA ALA A 492 -19.25 9.49 -3.42
C ALA A 492 -18.81 8.55 -2.28
N GLY A 493 -18.14 7.44 -2.60
CA GLY A 493 -17.73 6.43 -1.62
C GLY A 493 -16.39 6.71 -0.92
N ARG A 494 -15.49 7.47 -1.54
CA ARG A 494 -14.17 7.80 -0.99
C ARG A 494 -14.19 8.37 0.44
N PRO A 495 -15.10 9.30 0.83
CA PRO A 495 -15.14 9.81 2.20
C PRO A 495 -15.35 8.73 3.27
N PHE A 496 -15.99 7.59 2.96
CA PHE A 496 -16.21 6.52 3.94
C PHE A 496 -14.92 5.81 4.38
N LEU A 497 -13.92 5.76 3.52
CA LEU A 497 -12.60 5.23 3.88
C LEU A 497 -11.82 6.21 4.76
N TYR A 498 -11.97 7.51 4.52
CA TYR A 498 -11.00 8.51 4.97
C TYR A 498 -11.52 9.52 6.01
N ASP A 499 -12.78 9.93 5.94
CA ASP A 499 -13.34 10.99 6.80
C ASP A 499 -13.63 10.48 8.22
N ALA A 500 -12.68 10.70 9.12
CA ALA A 500 -12.74 10.33 10.52
C ALA A 500 -13.88 11.03 11.28
N ARG A 501 -14.33 12.22 10.85
CA ARG A 501 -15.45 12.92 11.50
C ARG A 501 -16.78 12.21 11.24
N ARG A 502 -16.89 11.56 10.08
CA ARG A 502 -18.01 10.70 9.70
C ARG A 502 -17.87 9.30 10.29
N SER A 503 -16.68 8.72 10.24
CA SER A 503 -16.47 7.29 10.51
C SER A 503 -16.16 6.96 11.97
N SER A 504 -15.81 7.94 12.82
CA SER A 504 -15.49 7.71 14.23
C SER A 504 -16.16 8.71 15.17
N ALA A 505 -16.35 8.32 16.43
CA ALA A 505 -16.98 9.21 17.41
C ALA A 505 -16.06 10.33 17.92
N ASN A 506 -14.74 10.12 17.97
CA ASN A 506 -13.80 11.13 18.45
C ASN A 506 -13.06 11.88 17.33
N GLY A 507 -13.28 11.52 16.06
CA GLY A 507 -12.77 12.23 14.89
C GLY A 507 -11.29 12.03 14.58
N GLU A 508 -10.59 11.11 15.26
CA GLU A 508 -9.14 10.91 15.10
C GLU A 508 -8.77 9.84 14.05
N ALA A 509 -9.62 8.83 13.86
CA ALA A 509 -9.32 7.69 13.00
C ALA A 509 -10.47 7.33 12.05
N SER A 510 -10.11 6.71 10.93
CA SER A 510 -11.02 6.11 9.95
C SER A 510 -10.47 4.75 9.54
N CYS A 511 -11.14 4.03 8.65
CA CYS A 511 -10.64 2.76 8.11
C CYS A 511 -9.23 2.93 7.48
N ALA A 512 -8.93 4.12 6.95
CA ALA A 512 -7.61 4.46 6.41
C ALA A 512 -6.48 4.51 7.45
N ALA A 513 -6.76 4.40 8.75
CA ALA A 513 -5.74 4.32 9.79
C ALA A 513 -4.93 3.01 9.73
N CYS A 514 -5.57 1.90 9.32
CA CYS A 514 -4.90 0.63 9.01
C CYS A 514 -4.80 0.44 7.50
N HIS A 515 -5.82 0.86 6.73
CA HIS A 515 -5.86 0.70 5.28
C HIS A 515 -5.28 1.91 4.55
N ILE A 516 -3.97 2.15 4.74
CA ILE A 516 -3.27 3.32 4.24
C ILE A 516 -3.45 3.44 2.71
N PHE A 517 -4.17 4.46 2.25
CA PHE A 517 -4.55 4.66 0.84
C PHE A 517 -5.21 3.43 0.17
N GLY A 518 -6.11 2.77 0.92
CA GLY A 518 -6.80 1.56 0.50
C GLY A 518 -5.94 0.29 0.55
N ASP A 519 -4.70 0.38 1.03
CA ASP A 519 -3.77 -0.74 1.12
C ASP A 519 -3.60 -1.22 2.57
N VAL A 520 -2.36 -1.37 3.06
CA VAL A 520 -2.03 -1.94 4.37
C VAL A 520 -1.07 -1.03 5.14
N ASP A 521 -1.06 -1.13 6.47
CA ASP A 521 -0.10 -0.49 7.37
C ASP A 521 1.15 -1.35 7.65
N ASP A 522 1.18 -2.58 7.11
CA ASP A 522 2.23 -3.58 7.32
C ASP A 522 2.38 -4.08 8.77
N LEU A 523 1.32 -3.94 9.58
CA LEU A 523 1.25 -4.46 10.95
C LEU A 523 0.27 -5.63 11.08
N ALA A 524 0.36 -6.34 12.22
CA ALA A 524 -0.71 -7.20 12.71
C ALA A 524 -1.42 -6.59 13.93
N TRP A 525 -2.69 -6.96 14.07
CA TRP A 525 -3.60 -6.52 15.12
C TRP A 525 -4.37 -7.71 15.68
N ASP A 526 -4.63 -7.75 16.98
CA ASP A 526 -5.55 -8.73 17.58
C ASP A 526 -6.91 -8.07 17.84
N LEU A 527 -7.66 -7.92 16.73
CA LEU A 527 -9.03 -7.37 16.69
C LEU A 527 -10.08 -8.49 16.81
N GLY A 528 -9.85 -9.42 17.74
CA GLY A 528 -10.94 -10.25 18.23
C GLY A 528 -11.95 -9.43 19.04
N ASP A 529 -13.12 -10.01 19.30
CA ASP A 529 -14.15 -9.41 20.15
C ASP A 529 -14.66 -10.45 21.17
N PRO A 530 -14.02 -10.61 22.33
CA PRO A 530 -14.45 -11.61 23.31
C PRO A 530 -15.88 -11.38 23.86
N ASP A 531 -16.44 -10.19 23.69
CA ASP A 531 -17.84 -9.88 24.03
C ASP A 531 -18.83 -10.48 23.02
N GLY A 532 -18.35 -10.79 21.82
CA GLY A 532 -19.14 -11.29 20.71
C GLY A 532 -19.60 -12.75 20.86
N LEU A 533 -20.49 -13.14 19.96
CA LEU A 533 -21.05 -14.50 19.87
C LEU A 533 -20.20 -15.39 18.96
N VAL A 534 -20.23 -16.70 19.19
CA VAL A 534 -19.73 -17.68 18.20
C VAL A 534 -20.71 -17.73 17.02
N THR A 535 -20.21 -17.48 15.81
CA THR A 535 -21.01 -17.53 14.58
C THR A 535 -20.64 -18.74 13.73
N LYS A 536 -21.41 -19.01 12.66
CA LYS A 536 -21.16 -20.11 11.74
C LYS A 536 -20.73 -19.61 10.37
N SER A 537 -19.63 -20.15 9.86
CA SER A 537 -19.18 -20.00 8.48
C SER A 537 -20.17 -20.66 7.53
N SER A 538 -20.62 -19.90 6.54
CA SER A 538 -21.36 -20.40 5.38
C SER A 538 -20.45 -20.75 4.21
N ILE A 539 -19.14 -20.55 4.35
CA ILE A 539 -18.17 -20.70 3.27
C ILE A 539 -17.97 -22.19 2.96
N PRO A 540 -18.08 -22.62 1.69
CA PRO A 540 -17.71 -23.97 1.30
C PRO A 540 -16.25 -24.24 1.64
N GLY A 541 -15.98 -25.40 2.22
CA GLY A 541 -14.66 -25.74 2.74
C GLY A 541 -14.08 -27.00 2.14
N LYS A 542 -12.76 -27.02 1.97
CA LYS A 542 -11.97 -28.22 1.71
C LYS A 542 -11.47 -28.79 3.03
N PHE A 543 -11.51 -30.11 3.17
CA PHE A 543 -11.15 -30.82 4.40
C PHE A 543 -12.01 -30.45 5.62
N THR A 544 -13.23 -29.97 5.40
CA THR A 544 -14.15 -29.52 6.46
C THR A 544 -15.41 -30.38 6.60
N SER A 545 -15.51 -31.52 5.90
CA SER A 545 -16.65 -32.43 6.07
C SER A 545 -16.46 -33.34 7.28
N ASP A 546 -17.56 -33.91 7.80
CA ASP A 546 -17.58 -34.75 9.01
C ASP A 546 -16.63 -35.95 8.96
N ILE A 547 -16.30 -36.43 7.76
CA ILE A 547 -15.33 -37.52 7.54
C ILE A 547 -13.93 -36.97 7.28
N GLN A 548 -13.79 -35.93 6.46
CA GLN A 548 -12.48 -35.43 6.05
C GLN A 548 -11.76 -34.72 7.19
N PHE A 549 -12.48 -33.92 7.97
CA PHE A 549 -11.90 -33.07 9.01
C PHE A 549 -11.21 -33.89 10.12
N PRO A 550 -11.83 -34.93 10.73
CA PRO A 550 -11.14 -35.75 11.72
C PRO A 550 -9.89 -36.46 11.18
N VAL A 551 -9.96 -36.94 9.94
CA VAL A 551 -8.83 -37.63 9.28
C VAL A 551 -7.67 -36.65 9.03
N ALA A 552 -7.97 -35.46 8.48
CA ALA A 552 -6.98 -34.41 8.27
C ALA A 552 -6.35 -33.98 9.60
N LYS A 553 -7.16 -33.79 10.66
CA LYS A 553 -6.69 -33.39 11.99
C LYS A 553 -5.69 -34.42 12.55
N PHE A 554 -6.00 -35.72 12.41
CA PHE A 554 -5.11 -36.80 12.81
C PHE A 554 -3.80 -36.79 12.02
N ILE A 555 -3.86 -36.71 10.68
CA ILE A 555 -2.68 -36.77 9.81
C ILE A 555 -1.75 -35.57 10.02
N PHE A 556 -2.30 -34.37 10.20
CA PHE A 556 -1.52 -33.18 10.50
C PHE A 556 -0.97 -33.16 11.93
N GLY A 557 -1.46 -34.05 12.79
CA GLY A 557 -1.01 -34.21 14.17
C GLY A 557 -1.49 -33.08 15.09
N VAL A 558 -2.66 -32.50 14.78
CA VAL A 558 -3.24 -31.38 15.52
C VAL A 558 -3.98 -31.89 16.75
N LYS A 559 -3.53 -31.47 17.94
CA LYS A 559 -4.11 -31.90 19.22
C LYS A 559 -5.14 -30.92 19.79
N ASN A 560 -4.96 -29.63 19.51
CA ASN A 560 -5.83 -28.57 20.01
C ASN A 560 -7.20 -28.61 19.34
N LYS A 561 -8.21 -28.04 20.00
CA LYS A 561 -9.53 -27.85 19.41
C LYS A 561 -9.46 -26.78 18.33
N ILE A 562 -9.80 -27.14 17.10
CA ILE A 562 -9.89 -26.20 15.98
C ILE A 562 -11.09 -25.28 16.21
N ASN A 563 -10.93 -23.98 15.92
CA ASN A 563 -11.95 -22.96 16.17
C ASN A 563 -12.44 -22.89 17.64
N GLY A 564 -11.74 -23.55 18.59
CA GLY A 564 -12.15 -23.68 20.00
C GLY A 564 -13.10 -24.83 20.31
N SER A 565 -13.77 -25.42 19.30
CA SER A 565 -14.85 -26.41 19.48
C SER A 565 -14.65 -27.74 18.74
N ASP A 566 -13.70 -27.81 17.79
CA ASP A 566 -13.61 -28.86 16.76
C ASP A 566 -14.79 -28.91 15.77
N ASP A 567 -15.62 -27.86 15.72
CA ASP A 567 -16.55 -27.67 14.61
C ASP A 567 -15.86 -26.83 13.50
N PRO A 568 -15.65 -27.39 12.30
CA PRO A 568 -14.98 -26.68 11.22
C PRO A 568 -15.78 -25.49 10.66
N LYS A 569 -17.03 -25.29 11.09
CA LYS A 569 -17.86 -24.15 10.72
C LYS A 569 -17.89 -23.06 11.79
N ASP A 570 -17.32 -23.26 12.98
CA ASP A 570 -17.33 -22.22 14.00
C ASP A 570 -16.40 -21.05 13.68
N PHE A 571 -16.91 -19.84 13.80
CA PHE A 571 -16.13 -18.61 13.91
C PHE A 571 -16.22 -18.08 15.34
N HIS A 572 -15.22 -18.45 16.14
CA HIS A 572 -15.06 -17.91 17.47
C HIS A 572 -14.59 -16.44 17.40
N PRO A 573 -15.12 -15.54 18.26
CA PRO A 573 -14.84 -14.12 18.11
C PRO A 573 -13.48 -13.69 18.67
N VAL A 574 -12.84 -14.50 19.53
CA VAL A 574 -11.38 -14.45 19.77
C VAL A 574 -10.64 -15.05 18.58
N LYS A 575 -9.71 -14.29 18.00
CA LYS A 575 -9.05 -14.62 16.71
C LYS A 575 -7.53 -14.62 16.78
N GLY A 576 -6.93 -13.82 17.67
CA GLY A 576 -5.49 -13.63 17.71
C GLY A 576 -4.99 -12.65 16.66
N PRO A 577 -3.67 -12.46 16.57
CA PRO A 577 -3.06 -11.49 15.67
C PRO A 577 -3.37 -11.79 14.19
N MET A 578 -3.75 -10.76 13.45
CA MET A 578 -3.95 -10.80 12.01
C MET A 578 -3.39 -9.54 11.37
N THR A 579 -2.61 -9.72 10.30
CA THR A 579 -2.09 -8.64 9.46
C THR A 579 -3.22 -7.89 8.78
N THR A 580 -3.06 -6.58 8.59
CA THR A 580 -4.04 -5.82 7.82
C THR A 580 -4.13 -6.37 6.39
N GLN A 581 -5.35 -6.61 5.90
CA GLN A 581 -5.56 -6.97 4.50
C GLN A 581 -5.63 -5.72 3.63
N SER A 582 -5.09 -5.79 2.42
CA SER A 582 -5.29 -4.71 1.45
C SER A 582 -6.76 -4.69 1.02
N LEU A 583 -7.31 -3.49 0.82
CA LEU A 583 -8.65 -3.33 0.27
C LEU A 583 -8.64 -3.28 -1.27
N ARG A 584 -7.48 -3.44 -1.92
CA ARG A 584 -7.34 -3.47 -3.37
C ARG A 584 -7.70 -4.85 -3.93
N GLY A 585 -8.34 -4.89 -5.11
CA GLY A 585 -8.59 -6.14 -5.86
C GLY A 585 -9.55 -7.12 -5.18
N MET A 586 -10.48 -6.62 -4.37
CA MET A 586 -11.36 -7.44 -3.54
C MET A 586 -12.60 -7.99 -4.26
N VAL A 587 -13.05 -7.37 -5.35
CA VAL A 587 -14.36 -7.59 -6.00
C VAL A 587 -14.71 -9.06 -6.31
N ASN A 588 -13.72 -9.90 -6.60
CA ASN A 588 -13.94 -11.32 -6.92
C ASN A 588 -13.47 -12.30 -5.84
N SER A 589 -13.04 -11.79 -4.69
CA SER A 589 -12.44 -12.61 -3.64
C SER A 589 -13.47 -13.25 -2.71
N GLY A 590 -14.77 -12.94 -2.84
CA GLY A 590 -15.84 -13.46 -2.00
C GLY A 590 -15.75 -12.96 -0.55
N ALA A 591 -15.94 -13.86 0.42
CA ALA A 591 -15.84 -13.55 1.84
C ALA A 591 -14.52 -12.83 2.18
N MET A 592 -14.67 -11.79 2.99
CA MET A 592 -13.61 -10.87 3.39
C MET A 592 -13.10 -11.17 4.79
N HIS A 593 -11.93 -10.61 5.16
CA HIS A 593 -11.14 -10.98 6.33
C HIS A 593 -10.40 -12.32 6.18
N TRP A 594 -9.36 -12.60 7.00
CA TRP A 594 -8.50 -13.77 6.81
C TRP A 594 -9.26 -15.08 7.00
N ARG A 595 -10.20 -15.11 7.95
CA ARG A 595 -11.04 -16.30 8.15
C ARG A 595 -12.29 -16.31 7.27
N GLY A 596 -12.66 -15.18 6.67
CA GLY A 596 -13.94 -15.02 6.00
C GLY A 596 -15.10 -14.62 6.93
N ASP A 597 -14.80 -14.08 8.12
CA ASP A 597 -15.76 -13.77 9.20
C ASP A 597 -16.94 -12.86 8.81
N ARG A 598 -16.88 -12.21 7.64
CA ARG A 598 -17.95 -11.34 7.13
C ARG A 598 -18.77 -11.96 6.00
N SER A 599 -18.66 -13.28 5.79
CA SER A 599 -19.56 -14.02 4.90
C SER A 599 -21.02 -14.03 5.40
N VAL A 600 -21.20 -13.89 6.72
CA VAL A 600 -22.48 -13.78 7.43
C VAL A 600 -22.42 -12.52 8.29
N GLY A 601 -23.45 -11.69 8.24
CA GLY A 601 -23.53 -10.48 9.07
C GLY A 601 -24.87 -9.78 8.97
N ILE A 602 -24.91 -8.55 9.49
CA ILE A 602 -26.13 -7.77 9.68
C ILE A 602 -26.87 -7.41 8.37
N TYR A 603 -26.21 -7.50 7.21
CA TYR A 603 -26.78 -7.21 5.90
C TYR A 603 -26.89 -8.44 4.98
N GLY A 604 -26.64 -9.63 5.50
CA GLY A 604 -26.95 -10.88 4.81
C GLY A 604 -25.87 -11.96 4.92
N ASN A 605 -26.13 -13.07 4.22
CA ASN A 605 -25.27 -14.24 4.16
C ASN A 605 -25.00 -14.60 2.69
N ALA A 606 -23.78 -14.32 2.22
CA ALA A 606 -23.38 -14.62 0.85
C ALA A 606 -21.84 -14.80 0.76
N PRO A 607 -21.31 -16.01 1.00
CA PRO A 607 -19.86 -16.25 1.14
C PRO A 607 -19.04 -16.01 -0.12
N LYS A 608 -19.68 -15.92 -1.29
CA LYS A 608 -19.03 -15.66 -2.58
C LYS A 608 -19.30 -14.26 -3.12
N ASP A 609 -20.15 -13.49 -2.46
CA ASP A 609 -20.48 -12.13 -2.86
C ASP A 609 -19.62 -11.15 -2.07
N ALA A 610 -18.71 -10.47 -2.78
CA ALA A 610 -17.80 -9.50 -2.19
C ALA A 610 -18.53 -8.27 -1.66
N THR A 611 -19.61 -7.84 -2.31
CA THR A 611 -20.40 -6.66 -1.92
C THR A 611 -21.13 -6.91 -0.62
N VAL A 612 -21.87 -8.02 -0.52
CA VAL A 612 -22.55 -8.40 0.74
C VAL A 612 -21.54 -8.58 1.86
N SER A 613 -20.44 -9.27 1.58
CA SER A 613 -19.38 -9.50 2.57
C SER A 613 -18.72 -8.21 3.05
N PHE A 614 -18.51 -7.25 2.15
CA PHE A 614 -17.96 -5.94 2.51
C PHE A 614 -18.94 -5.13 3.35
N LYS A 615 -20.22 -5.09 2.97
CA LYS A 615 -21.25 -4.38 3.75
C LYS A 615 -21.38 -4.90 5.17
N ASN A 616 -21.18 -6.19 5.39
CA ASN A 616 -21.20 -6.81 6.73
C ASN A 616 -20.12 -6.27 7.69
N PHE A 617 -19.13 -5.51 7.22
CA PHE A 617 -18.19 -4.79 8.11
C PHE A 617 -18.77 -3.53 8.77
N ALA A 618 -20.04 -3.17 8.54
CA ALA A 618 -20.69 -2.05 9.23
C ALA A 618 -20.49 -2.04 10.76
N VAL A 619 -20.42 -3.22 11.37
CA VAL A 619 -20.19 -3.38 12.82
C VAL A 619 -18.83 -2.85 13.29
N ALA A 620 -17.81 -2.78 12.41
CA ALA A 620 -16.50 -2.24 12.76
C ALA A 620 -16.56 -0.71 12.98
N PHE A 621 -17.51 0.00 12.38
CA PHE A 621 -17.68 1.43 12.65
C PHE A 621 -18.08 1.66 14.11
N GLU A 622 -18.90 0.78 14.68
CA GLU A 622 -19.22 0.80 16.12
C GLU A 622 -18.10 0.18 16.96
N GLY A 623 -17.81 -1.10 16.75
CA GLY A 623 -16.92 -1.89 17.59
C GLY A 623 -15.45 -1.42 17.59
N LEU A 624 -14.98 -0.85 16.47
CA LEU A 624 -13.59 -0.43 16.32
C LEU A 624 -13.43 1.09 16.28
N LEU A 625 -14.18 1.79 15.41
CA LEU A 625 -14.09 3.25 15.29
C LEU A 625 -14.91 4.00 16.35
N GLY A 626 -15.72 3.29 17.12
CA GLY A 626 -16.47 3.84 18.24
C GLY A 626 -17.66 4.68 17.82
N ASN A 627 -18.27 4.49 16.65
CA ASN A 627 -19.57 5.09 16.34
C ASN A 627 -20.67 4.56 17.30
N PRO A 628 -21.73 5.34 17.56
CA PRO A 628 -22.80 4.92 18.47
C PRO A 628 -23.65 3.74 17.94
N ALA A 629 -23.54 3.42 16.65
CA ALA A 629 -24.23 2.32 16.00
C ALA A 629 -23.45 1.87 14.74
N PRO A 630 -23.74 0.67 14.19
CA PRO A 630 -23.19 0.25 12.92
C PRO A 630 -23.59 1.20 11.79
N MET A 631 -22.73 1.33 10.78
CA MET A 631 -23.01 2.14 9.60
C MET A 631 -24.18 1.56 8.79
N SER A 632 -25.12 2.39 8.32
CA SER A 632 -26.30 1.92 7.58
C SER A 632 -25.97 1.14 6.30
N GLU A 633 -26.90 0.30 5.82
CA GLU A 633 -26.66 -0.50 4.62
C GLU A 633 -26.43 0.37 3.37
N ALA A 634 -27.17 1.47 3.22
CA ALA A 634 -27.03 2.39 2.09
C ALA A 634 -25.65 3.08 2.07
N ASP A 635 -25.18 3.47 3.25
CA ASP A 635 -23.83 4.02 3.42
C ASP A 635 -22.76 2.98 3.10
N MET A 636 -22.92 1.75 3.62
CA MET A 636 -22.01 0.65 3.30
C MET A 636 -22.04 0.24 1.83
N GLN A 637 -23.19 0.36 1.16
CA GLN A 637 -23.28 0.14 -0.29
C GLN A 637 -22.45 1.19 -1.04
N THR A 638 -22.59 2.47 -0.65
CA THR A 638 -21.80 3.56 -1.24
C THR A 638 -20.29 3.33 -1.03
N PHE A 639 -19.91 2.85 0.15
CA PHE A 639 -18.52 2.49 0.42
C PHE A 639 -18.05 1.27 -0.39
N ALA A 640 -18.88 0.22 -0.50
CA ALA A 640 -18.58 -0.97 -1.29
C ALA A 640 -18.37 -0.63 -2.77
N ASP A 641 -19.24 0.19 -3.35
CA ASP A 641 -19.18 0.59 -4.76
C ASP A 641 -17.85 1.31 -5.08
N PHE A 642 -17.35 2.14 -4.15
CA PHE A 642 -16.02 2.73 -4.27
C PHE A 642 -14.91 1.69 -4.08
N GLN A 643 -14.89 1.02 -2.93
CA GLN A 643 -13.71 0.26 -2.52
C GLN A 643 -13.50 -0.99 -3.38
N LEU A 644 -14.57 -1.64 -3.84
CA LEU A 644 -14.47 -2.81 -4.71
C LEU A 644 -14.01 -2.46 -6.13
N ALA A 645 -14.10 -1.19 -6.54
CA ALA A 645 -13.56 -0.73 -7.82
C ALA A 645 -12.05 -0.44 -7.78
N VAL A 646 -11.43 -0.40 -6.59
CA VAL A 646 -9.99 -0.15 -6.43
C VAL A 646 -9.18 -1.41 -6.75
N GLN A 647 -8.19 -1.30 -7.64
CA GLN A 647 -7.39 -2.40 -8.17
C GLN A 647 -5.94 -2.37 -7.66
N TYR A 648 -5.25 -3.50 -7.78
CA TYR A 648 -3.80 -3.55 -7.61
C TYR A 648 -3.08 -2.93 -8.82
N PRO A 649 -1.89 -2.33 -8.63
CA PRO A 649 -1.02 -2.02 -9.74
C PRO A 649 -0.46 -3.29 -10.40
N PRO A 650 0.15 -3.18 -11.59
CA PRO A 650 0.91 -4.28 -12.19
C PRO A 650 2.02 -4.80 -11.27
N ASN A 651 2.33 -6.10 -11.35
CA ASN A 651 3.39 -6.69 -10.52
C ASN A 651 4.79 -6.19 -10.96
N PRO A 652 5.58 -5.55 -10.07
CA PRO A 652 6.88 -4.95 -10.42
C PRO A 652 8.02 -5.98 -10.56
N ILE A 653 7.80 -7.24 -10.18
CA ILE A 653 8.79 -8.33 -10.25
C ILE A 653 8.71 -9.07 -11.58
N ARG A 654 7.58 -8.96 -12.28
CA ARG A 654 7.36 -9.64 -13.55
C ARG A 654 7.96 -8.84 -14.71
N ASN A 655 8.55 -9.54 -15.68
CA ASN A 655 9.13 -8.89 -16.85
C ASN A 655 8.07 -8.11 -17.64
N LEU A 656 8.47 -7.01 -18.26
CA LEU A 656 7.56 -6.11 -18.99
C LEU A 656 6.93 -6.75 -20.23
N ASP A 657 7.58 -7.76 -20.80
CA ASP A 657 7.03 -8.58 -21.87
C ASP A 657 6.15 -9.75 -21.36
N ASN A 658 5.83 -9.71 -20.06
CA ASN A 658 5.03 -10.69 -19.34
C ASN A 658 5.67 -12.09 -19.25
N SER A 659 6.95 -12.25 -19.64
CA SER A 659 7.67 -13.51 -19.52
C SER A 659 8.05 -13.82 -18.07
N LEU A 660 8.24 -15.11 -17.79
CA LEU A 660 8.75 -15.60 -16.51
C LEU A 660 10.25 -15.90 -16.62
N THR A 661 11.00 -15.61 -15.55
CA THR A 661 12.38 -16.09 -15.42
C THR A 661 12.42 -17.62 -15.36
N PRO A 662 13.58 -18.27 -15.60
CA PRO A 662 13.68 -19.73 -15.50
C PRO A 662 13.22 -20.30 -14.14
N SER A 663 13.49 -19.60 -13.04
CA SER A 663 13.03 -20.00 -11.70
C SER A 663 11.51 -19.87 -11.56
N GLN A 664 10.97 -18.70 -11.90
CA GLN A 664 9.52 -18.45 -11.89
C GLN A 664 8.76 -19.45 -12.78
N LYS A 665 9.33 -19.84 -13.93
CA LYS A 665 8.72 -20.83 -14.83
C LYS A 665 8.66 -22.22 -14.19
N ARG A 666 9.70 -22.68 -13.50
CA ARG A 666 9.68 -23.95 -12.75
C ARG A 666 8.68 -23.90 -11.60
N GLY A 667 8.59 -22.76 -10.91
CA GLY A 667 7.59 -22.52 -9.86
C GLY A 667 6.16 -22.56 -10.40
N PHE A 668 5.92 -21.90 -11.53
CA PHE A 668 4.65 -21.95 -12.26
C PHE A 668 4.29 -23.40 -12.63
N ASP A 669 5.23 -24.15 -13.20
CA ASP A 669 4.98 -25.54 -13.61
C ASP A 669 4.63 -26.44 -12.43
N PHE A 670 5.22 -26.23 -11.25
CA PHE A 670 4.82 -26.92 -10.03
C PHE A 670 3.43 -26.47 -9.55
N TYR A 671 3.17 -25.16 -9.56
CA TYR A 671 1.92 -24.57 -9.08
C TYR A 671 0.68 -25.09 -9.83
N PHE A 672 0.78 -25.18 -11.16
CA PHE A 672 -0.29 -25.66 -12.05
C PHE A 672 -0.17 -27.14 -12.41
N GLY A 673 0.93 -27.79 -12.05
CA GLY A 673 1.22 -29.18 -12.38
C GLY A 673 0.24 -30.16 -11.73
N SER A 674 0.22 -31.39 -12.23
CA SER A 674 -0.70 -32.45 -11.75
C SER A 674 -0.33 -33.04 -10.40
N ARG A 675 0.86 -32.74 -9.88
CA ARG A 675 1.30 -33.22 -8.56
C ARG A 675 0.55 -32.46 -7.47
N PRO A 676 -0.15 -33.15 -6.55
CA PRO A 676 -0.73 -32.48 -5.40
C PRO A 676 0.35 -31.92 -4.50
N SER A 677 0.20 -30.67 -4.09
CA SER A 677 1.12 -29.97 -3.19
C SER A 677 0.76 -30.23 -1.73
N ASP A 678 -0.48 -30.60 -1.42
CA ASP A 678 -0.87 -31.08 -0.09
C ASP A 678 -0.48 -32.55 0.12
N GLY A 679 -0.10 -32.92 1.35
CA GLY A 679 0.46 -34.22 1.72
C GLY A 679 -0.56 -35.36 1.86
N PHE A 680 -1.72 -35.27 1.21
CA PHE A 680 -2.90 -36.08 1.57
C PHE A 680 -3.40 -36.97 0.42
N LYS A 681 -2.65 -38.02 0.09
CA LYS A 681 -3.06 -39.01 -0.92
C LYS A 681 -3.10 -40.43 -0.34
N ILE A 682 -4.29 -40.90 0.05
CA ILE A 682 -4.52 -42.31 0.34
C ILE A 682 -5.12 -42.96 -0.91
N LEU A 683 -4.42 -43.93 -1.49
CA LEU A 683 -4.83 -44.61 -2.71
C LEU A 683 -5.62 -45.87 -2.37
N ARG A 684 -6.72 -46.12 -3.09
CA ARG A 684 -7.32 -47.45 -3.20
C ARG A 684 -6.41 -48.37 -4.02
N ALA A 685 -6.66 -49.67 -3.93
CA ALA A 685 -5.99 -50.68 -4.76
C ALA A 685 -6.17 -50.45 -6.27
N ASP A 686 -7.22 -49.73 -6.69
CA ASP A 686 -7.49 -49.33 -8.09
C ASP A 686 -6.77 -48.04 -8.53
N GLY A 687 -5.95 -47.44 -7.66
CA GLY A 687 -5.21 -46.21 -7.94
C GLY A 687 -6.00 -44.91 -7.76
N THR A 688 -7.30 -44.97 -7.40
CA THR A 688 -8.09 -43.78 -7.07
C THR A 688 -7.78 -43.27 -5.65
N SER A 689 -7.74 -41.95 -5.46
CA SER A 689 -7.53 -41.37 -4.14
C SER A 689 -8.84 -41.42 -3.34
N ILE A 690 -8.84 -42.00 -2.13
CA ILE A 690 -9.98 -41.89 -1.20
C ILE A 690 -10.04 -40.53 -0.51
N THR A 691 -8.97 -39.76 -0.63
CA THR A 691 -8.85 -38.43 -0.07
C THR A 691 -8.80 -37.36 -1.17
N PRO A 692 -9.43 -36.18 -0.98
CA PRO A 692 -9.18 -35.04 -1.85
C PRO A 692 -7.69 -34.67 -1.80
N ASN A 693 -7.09 -34.35 -2.93
CA ASN A 693 -5.73 -33.83 -3.02
C ASN A 693 -5.71 -32.68 -4.01
N ASN A 694 -4.91 -31.66 -3.73
CA ASN A 694 -4.88 -30.44 -4.52
C ASN A 694 -3.45 -30.06 -4.84
N ASN A 695 -3.20 -29.64 -6.08
CA ASN A 695 -2.05 -28.80 -6.37
C ASN A 695 -2.30 -27.38 -5.82
N CYS A 696 -1.30 -26.49 -5.92
CA CYS A 696 -1.45 -25.13 -5.43
C CYS A 696 -2.65 -24.41 -6.05
N ASN A 697 -2.83 -24.53 -7.37
CA ASN A 697 -3.96 -23.92 -8.09
C ASN A 697 -5.33 -24.47 -7.67
N GLY A 698 -5.40 -25.70 -7.16
CA GLY A 698 -6.63 -26.31 -6.71
C GLY A 698 -7.29 -25.51 -5.59
N CYS A 699 -6.49 -25.04 -4.61
CA CYS A 699 -6.97 -24.18 -3.53
C CYS A 699 -6.82 -22.70 -3.89
N HIS A 700 -5.65 -22.30 -4.38
CA HIS A 700 -5.34 -20.93 -4.77
C HIS A 700 -5.63 -20.72 -6.26
N MET A 701 -6.89 -20.80 -6.66
CA MET A 701 -7.29 -20.76 -8.06
C MET A 701 -6.84 -19.48 -8.78
N VAL A 702 -6.21 -19.66 -9.94
CA VAL A 702 -5.94 -18.63 -10.95
C VAL A 702 -6.83 -18.91 -12.16
N ASP A 703 -7.82 -18.06 -12.35
CA ASP A 703 -8.72 -18.06 -13.50
C ASP A 703 -9.08 -16.59 -13.82
N PRO A 704 -8.28 -15.92 -14.67
CA PRO A 704 -8.48 -14.51 -15.01
C PRO A 704 -9.84 -14.23 -15.66
N ALA A 705 -10.41 -15.21 -16.37
CA ALA A 705 -11.75 -15.07 -16.97
C ALA A 705 -12.86 -14.99 -15.91
N ARG A 706 -12.61 -15.52 -14.72
CA ARG A 706 -13.51 -15.45 -13.55
C ARG A 706 -13.07 -14.41 -12.52
N GLY A 707 -11.95 -13.72 -12.75
CA GLY A 707 -11.40 -12.72 -11.84
C GLY A 707 -10.68 -13.32 -10.62
N MET A 708 -10.26 -14.58 -10.70
CA MET A 708 -9.62 -15.32 -9.60
C MET A 708 -8.09 -15.28 -9.75
N TYR A 709 -7.39 -14.79 -8.71
CA TYR A 709 -5.93 -14.66 -8.70
C TYR A 709 -5.38 -15.15 -7.37
N GLY A 710 -5.31 -16.47 -7.24
CA GLY A 710 -4.81 -17.16 -6.06
C GLY A 710 -5.90 -17.44 -5.03
N THR A 711 -7.18 -17.38 -5.40
CA THR A 711 -8.31 -17.71 -4.52
C THR A 711 -9.55 -18.13 -5.32
N ALA A 712 -10.23 -19.18 -4.84
CA ALA A 712 -11.59 -19.53 -5.26
C ALA A 712 -12.67 -18.97 -4.31
N GLY A 713 -12.26 -18.23 -3.27
CA GLY A 713 -13.12 -17.75 -2.18
C GLY A 713 -13.60 -18.84 -1.23
N ASP A 714 -13.04 -20.06 -1.30
CA ASP A 714 -13.35 -21.18 -0.38
C ASP A 714 -12.53 -21.05 0.91
N GLN A 715 -12.92 -21.80 1.94
CA GLN A 715 -12.07 -22.04 3.11
C GLN A 715 -11.35 -23.39 3.00
N SER A 716 -10.24 -23.56 3.71
CA SER A 716 -9.56 -24.86 3.81
C SER A 716 -9.03 -25.11 5.20
N PHE A 717 -9.00 -26.38 5.60
CA PHE A 717 -8.30 -26.81 6.80
C PHE A 717 -6.95 -27.43 6.46
N GLU A 718 -5.87 -26.71 6.83
CA GLU A 718 -4.47 -27.12 6.57
C GLU A 718 -3.67 -27.22 7.89
N GLY A 719 -4.30 -27.71 8.96
CA GLY A 719 -3.63 -28.03 10.22
C GLY A 719 -3.37 -26.85 11.17
N ILE A 720 -3.83 -25.64 10.85
CA ILE A 720 -3.75 -24.47 11.72
C ILE A 720 -4.91 -24.41 12.74
N SER A 721 -4.75 -23.65 13.82
CA SER A 721 -5.69 -23.64 14.96
C SER A 721 -7.09 -23.11 14.65
N GLN A 722 -7.23 -22.38 13.54
CA GLN A 722 -8.48 -21.78 13.07
C GLN A 722 -8.60 -21.94 11.57
N ILE A 723 -9.78 -22.32 11.08
CA ILE A 723 -9.99 -22.46 9.63
C ILE A 723 -10.03 -21.09 8.98
N VAL A 724 -9.29 -20.95 7.88
CA VAL A 724 -9.15 -19.69 7.16
C VAL A 724 -9.74 -19.77 5.76
N LYS A 725 -10.21 -18.63 5.27
CA LYS A 725 -10.56 -18.46 3.88
C LYS A 725 -9.26 -18.37 3.07
N VAL A 726 -9.21 -19.06 1.94
CA VAL A 726 -8.06 -19.03 1.04
C VAL A 726 -7.91 -17.63 0.47
N ALA A 727 -6.90 -16.88 0.91
CA ALA A 727 -6.66 -15.51 0.46
C ALA A 727 -6.07 -15.46 -0.96
N HIS A 728 -6.30 -14.36 -1.67
CA HIS A 728 -5.65 -14.10 -2.96
C HIS A 728 -4.13 -13.96 -2.80
N LEU A 729 -3.37 -14.12 -3.88
CA LEU A 729 -1.89 -14.10 -3.84
C LEU A 729 -1.24 -12.91 -4.55
N ARG A 730 -2.04 -11.96 -5.07
CA ARG A 730 -1.58 -10.80 -5.86
C ARG A 730 -0.44 -9.98 -5.25
N ASN A 731 -0.39 -9.83 -3.92
CA ASN A 731 0.51 -8.89 -3.24
C ASN A 731 1.65 -9.56 -2.45
N MET A 732 2.02 -10.81 -2.74
CA MET A 732 3.07 -11.49 -1.95
C MET A 732 4.43 -10.77 -2.00
N TYR A 733 4.73 -10.02 -3.06
CA TYR A 733 5.98 -9.25 -3.16
C TYR A 733 6.06 -8.08 -2.16
N THR A 734 4.94 -7.59 -1.63
CA THR A 734 4.92 -6.48 -0.67
C THR A 734 5.10 -6.94 0.77
N LYS A 735 5.04 -8.26 1.05
CA LYS A 735 5.12 -8.83 2.40
C LYS A 735 6.55 -9.19 2.85
N ILE A 736 7.54 -8.83 2.04
CA ILE A 736 8.95 -9.15 2.27
C ILE A 736 9.56 -8.11 3.22
N GLY A 737 10.41 -8.54 4.15
CA GLY A 737 11.20 -7.64 5.01
C GLY A 737 11.40 -8.14 6.44
N ARG A 738 10.68 -9.19 6.82
CA ARG A 738 10.90 -9.97 8.04
C ARG A 738 11.74 -11.19 7.72
N PHE A 739 12.85 -11.35 8.41
CA PHE A 739 13.70 -12.53 8.32
C PHE A 739 14.05 -13.01 9.71
N GLY A 740 14.00 -14.31 9.93
CA GLY A 740 14.23 -14.89 11.25
C GLY A 740 12.97 -15.54 11.75
N ALA A 741 13.03 -16.86 11.92
CA ALA A 741 11.90 -17.64 12.36
C ALA A 741 12.36 -18.76 13.31
N PRO A 742 11.80 -18.83 14.52
CA PRO A 742 12.09 -19.91 15.46
C PRO A 742 11.55 -21.25 14.96
N ALA A 743 12.14 -22.35 15.44
CA ALA A 743 11.63 -23.68 15.15
C ALA A 743 10.24 -23.89 15.79
N VAL A 744 9.26 -24.31 15.00
CA VAL A 744 7.90 -24.63 15.49
C VAL A 744 7.55 -26.12 15.29
N PRO A 745 6.77 -26.74 16.19
CA PRO A 745 6.30 -28.13 16.06
C PRO A 745 5.67 -28.50 14.72
N PHE A 746 4.93 -27.58 14.10
CA PHE A 746 4.22 -27.79 12.84
C PHE A 746 5.10 -27.68 11.58
N SER A 747 6.37 -27.25 11.73
CA SER A 747 7.35 -27.17 10.66
C SER A 747 8.41 -28.27 10.77
N THR A 748 8.91 -28.70 9.62
CA THR A 748 10.07 -29.60 9.51
C THR A 748 11.39 -28.84 9.45
N ALA A 749 11.37 -27.55 9.13
CA ALA A 749 12.57 -26.73 9.10
C ALA A 749 13.13 -26.50 10.51
N PRO A 750 14.47 -26.45 10.65
CA PRO A 750 15.08 -25.88 11.85
C PRO A 750 14.76 -24.38 11.94
N GLY A 751 14.89 -23.81 13.14
CA GLY A 751 14.86 -22.36 13.29
C GLY A 751 16.06 -21.74 12.57
N THR A 752 15.90 -20.51 12.11
CA THR A 752 16.95 -19.79 11.35
C THR A 752 18.13 -19.37 12.22
N GLY A 753 17.94 -19.30 13.54
CA GLY A 753 18.79 -18.55 14.45
C GLY A 753 18.61 -17.04 14.27
N HIS A 754 19.26 -16.25 15.13
CA HIS A 754 19.14 -14.79 15.16
C HIS A 754 19.81 -14.16 13.93
N LEU A 755 19.03 -13.48 13.10
CA LEU A 755 19.49 -12.90 11.82
C LEU A 755 19.87 -11.42 11.91
N GLY A 756 19.87 -10.83 13.11
CA GLY A 756 20.18 -9.41 13.33
C GLY A 756 19.08 -8.47 12.86
N ASP A 757 19.44 -7.23 12.53
CA ASP A 757 18.52 -6.18 12.12
C ASP A 757 17.67 -6.57 10.90
N GLN A 758 16.35 -6.36 10.99
CA GLN A 758 15.40 -6.48 9.88
C GLN A 758 14.55 -5.22 9.74
N VAL A 759 13.95 -5.03 8.56
CA VAL A 759 13.16 -3.85 8.22
C VAL A 759 11.67 -3.99 8.56
N ARG A 760 11.18 -5.21 8.84
CA ARG A 760 9.78 -5.47 9.23
C ARG A 760 9.69 -6.51 10.35
N GLY A 761 8.72 -6.31 11.24
CA GLY A 761 8.35 -7.29 12.28
C GLY A 761 7.32 -8.33 11.83
N TYR A 762 6.67 -8.13 10.68
CA TYR A 762 5.64 -9.00 10.13
C TYR A 762 5.98 -9.41 8.69
N GLY A 763 5.67 -10.66 8.34
CA GLY A 763 5.92 -11.22 7.01
C GLY A 763 4.66 -11.85 6.40
N PHE A 764 4.75 -13.14 6.08
CA PHE A 764 3.72 -13.88 5.38
C PHE A 764 2.67 -14.49 6.32
N VAL A 765 1.66 -15.13 5.71
CA VAL A 765 0.45 -15.72 6.31
C VAL A 765 -0.43 -14.70 7.05
N HIS A 766 -1.53 -15.17 7.66
CA HIS A 766 -2.53 -14.27 8.22
C HIS A 766 -2.01 -13.47 9.41
N ASP A 767 -1.17 -14.04 10.26
CA ASP A 767 -0.66 -13.42 11.50
C ASP A 767 0.72 -12.75 11.35
N GLY A 768 1.33 -12.84 10.17
CA GLY A 768 2.65 -12.26 9.88
C GLY A 768 3.83 -13.04 10.45
N THR A 769 3.62 -14.26 11.00
CA THR A 769 4.65 -15.01 11.74
C THR A 769 5.60 -15.84 10.86
N VAL A 770 5.40 -15.85 9.54
CA VAL A 770 6.31 -16.49 8.58
C VAL A 770 7.24 -15.45 7.98
N ASP A 771 8.53 -15.75 7.93
CA ASP A 771 9.57 -14.88 7.36
C ASP A 771 9.67 -14.99 5.82
N MET A 772 9.67 -16.21 5.28
CA MET A 772 9.74 -16.46 3.83
C MET A 772 8.70 -17.48 3.37
N LEU A 773 8.18 -17.33 2.14
CA LEU A 773 7.30 -18.35 1.53
C LEU A 773 8.00 -19.72 1.41
N ALA A 774 9.28 -19.74 1.01
CA ALA A 774 10.06 -20.97 0.97
C ALA A 774 10.14 -21.67 2.33
N HIS A 775 10.21 -20.91 3.43
CA HIS A 775 10.16 -21.46 4.79
C HIS A 775 8.75 -21.93 5.16
N PHE A 776 7.69 -21.20 4.80
CA PHE A 776 6.31 -21.67 4.95
C PHE A 776 6.07 -23.04 4.30
N PHE A 777 6.65 -23.29 3.12
CA PHE A 777 6.52 -24.59 2.43
C PHE A 777 7.24 -25.77 3.12
N THR A 778 7.79 -25.57 4.31
CA THR A 778 8.36 -26.63 5.14
C THR A 778 7.38 -27.13 6.22
N VAL A 779 6.18 -26.54 6.32
CA VAL A 779 5.13 -27.06 7.21
C VAL A 779 4.68 -28.46 6.81
N ARG A 780 4.17 -29.23 7.77
CA ARG A 780 3.84 -30.65 7.59
C ARG A 780 2.91 -30.95 6.42
N VAL A 781 2.00 -30.02 6.09
CA VAL A 781 1.07 -30.16 4.96
C VAL A 781 1.81 -30.33 3.63
N PHE A 782 2.97 -29.69 3.47
CA PHE A 782 3.74 -29.71 2.23
C PHE A 782 4.91 -30.71 2.28
N ALA A 783 4.94 -31.61 3.26
CA ALA A 783 6.04 -32.53 3.48
C ALA A 783 6.33 -33.37 2.21
N PRO A 784 7.61 -33.51 1.81
CA PRO A 784 7.96 -34.30 0.64
C PRO A 784 7.59 -35.78 0.78
N THR A 785 6.77 -36.30 -0.13
CA THR A 785 6.44 -37.73 -0.22
C THR A 785 6.65 -38.25 -1.65
N LEU A 786 6.46 -39.55 -1.87
CA LEU A 786 6.61 -40.11 -3.22
C LEU A 786 5.56 -39.54 -4.19
N ASN A 787 4.34 -39.33 -3.73
CA ASN A 787 3.17 -39.04 -4.58
C ASN A 787 2.48 -37.69 -4.31
N SER A 788 2.93 -36.92 -3.31
CA SER A 788 2.33 -35.65 -2.85
C SER A 788 3.36 -34.73 -2.17
N GLY A 789 3.02 -33.46 -1.95
CA GLY A 789 3.94 -32.49 -1.33
C GLY A 789 5.05 -32.05 -2.28
N PHE A 790 6.07 -31.37 -1.75
CA PHE A 790 7.25 -31.05 -2.57
C PHE A 790 8.02 -32.32 -2.99
N PRO A 791 8.84 -32.27 -4.05
CA PRO A 791 9.62 -33.43 -4.49
C PRO A 791 10.61 -33.91 -3.42
N ILE A 792 10.82 -35.22 -3.28
CA ILE A 792 11.82 -35.78 -2.34
C ILE A 792 13.24 -35.35 -2.74
N ILE A 793 13.50 -35.25 -4.04
CA ILE A 793 14.79 -34.83 -4.57
C ILE A 793 14.80 -33.31 -4.63
N ASN A 794 15.70 -32.70 -3.85
CA ASN A 794 15.92 -31.25 -3.80
C ASN A 794 14.64 -30.40 -3.56
N PRO A 795 13.85 -30.70 -2.51
CA PRO A 795 12.60 -29.99 -2.22
C PRO A 795 12.81 -28.47 -2.08
N ASP A 796 13.92 -28.05 -1.47
CA ASP A 796 14.18 -26.63 -1.19
C ASP A 796 14.40 -25.81 -2.45
N ALA A 797 14.96 -26.38 -3.51
CA ALA A 797 15.04 -25.68 -4.79
C ALA A 797 13.64 -25.46 -5.37
N THR A 798 12.77 -26.47 -5.35
CA THR A 798 11.39 -26.31 -5.81
C THR A 798 10.59 -25.33 -4.94
N ARG A 799 10.81 -25.31 -3.62
CA ARG A 799 10.20 -24.31 -2.71
C ARG A 799 10.59 -22.89 -3.09
N ARG A 800 11.88 -22.66 -3.40
CA ARG A 800 12.37 -21.35 -3.87
C ARG A 800 11.79 -21.00 -5.24
N ASP A 801 11.75 -21.94 -6.19
CA ASP A 801 11.15 -21.71 -7.51
C ASP A 801 9.67 -21.29 -7.38
N VAL A 802 8.89 -21.96 -6.51
CA VAL A 802 7.48 -21.59 -6.23
C VAL A 802 7.38 -20.23 -5.54
N SER A 803 8.27 -19.93 -4.60
CA SER A 803 8.36 -18.61 -3.95
C SER A 803 8.59 -17.51 -4.98
N ASP A 804 9.53 -17.71 -5.90
CA ASP A 804 9.87 -16.74 -6.95
C ASP A 804 8.67 -16.48 -7.87
N TYR A 805 7.94 -17.53 -8.25
CA TYR A 805 6.69 -17.39 -9.01
C TYR A 805 5.64 -16.60 -8.22
N MET A 806 5.46 -16.89 -6.93
CA MET A 806 4.49 -16.19 -6.09
C MET A 806 4.82 -14.72 -5.86
N HIS A 807 6.10 -14.32 -5.92
CA HIS A 807 6.46 -12.91 -5.93
C HIS A 807 6.13 -12.22 -7.26
N ALA A 808 6.10 -12.95 -8.38
CA ALA A 808 5.73 -12.47 -9.72
C ALA A 808 4.28 -12.80 -10.12
N PHE A 809 3.41 -13.01 -9.13
CA PHE A 809 2.01 -13.40 -9.32
C PHE A 809 1.21 -12.34 -10.07
N ASP A 810 0.25 -12.75 -10.90
CA ASP A 810 -0.59 -11.85 -11.71
C ASP A 810 -1.50 -10.96 -10.85
N THR A 811 -1.70 -9.70 -11.25
CA THR A 811 -2.44 -8.66 -10.47
C THR A 811 -3.59 -8.01 -11.25
N ASP A 812 -4.32 -8.77 -12.06
CA ASP A 812 -5.37 -8.28 -12.99
C ASP A 812 -4.90 -7.37 -14.14
N LEU A 813 -3.66 -6.86 -14.08
CA LEU A 813 -3.03 -6.03 -15.09
C LEU A 813 -1.71 -6.66 -15.56
N ALA A 814 -1.42 -6.51 -16.86
CA ALA A 814 -0.14 -6.93 -17.40
C ALA A 814 0.99 -6.00 -16.93
N PRO A 815 2.23 -6.49 -16.75
CA PRO A 815 3.37 -5.70 -16.24
C PRO A 815 3.72 -4.46 -17.06
N ILE A 816 3.31 -4.41 -18.34
CA ILE A 816 3.56 -3.27 -19.23
C ILE A 816 2.65 -2.06 -18.93
N VAL A 817 1.53 -2.25 -18.25
CA VAL A 817 0.60 -1.16 -17.94
C VAL A 817 1.31 -0.12 -17.08
N GLY A 818 1.13 1.16 -17.39
CA GLY A 818 1.84 2.27 -16.77
C GLY A 818 3.19 2.58 -17.40
N GLN A 819 3.83 1.65 -18.12
CA GLN A 819 5.17 1.89 -18.66
C GLN A 819 5.16 2.99 -19.74
N GLN A 820 6.18 3.85 -19.68
CA GLN A 820 6.33 5.02 -20.53
C GLN A 820 7.72 5.15 -21.16
N VAL A 821 7.80 5.86 -22.28
CA VAL A 821 9.06 6.36 -22.84
C VAL A 821 8.83 7.65 -23.63
N THR A 822 9.66 8.67 -23.43
CA THR A 822 9.72 9.85 -24.30
C THR A 822 10.83 9.67 -25.32
N LEU A 823 10.45 9.65 -26.60
CA LEU A 823 11.34 9.64 -27.74
C LEU A 823 11.69 11.07 -28.16
N SER A 824 12.97 11.33 -28.37
CA SER A 824 13.50 12.60 -28.87
C SER A 824 14.59 12.36 -29.92
N SER A 825 15.10 13.45 -30.50
CA SER A 825 16.22 13.42 -31.43
C SER A 825 17.52 12.90 -30.82
N SER A 826 17.67 12.96 -29.49
CA SER A 826 18.92 12.64 -28.79
C SER A 826 18.96 11.24 -28.17
N ASN A 827 17.83 10.53 -28.07
CA ASN A 827 17.75 9.24 -27.39
C ASN A 827 17.18 8.09 -28.24
N ALA A 828 16.92 8.31 -29.53
CA ALA A 828 16.20 7.36 -30.37
C ALA A 828 16.79 5.95 -30.35
N ALA A 829 18.12 5.81 -30.38
CA ALA A 829 18.80 4.52 -30.33
C ALA A 829 18.44 3.70 -29.07
N ALA A 830 18.26 4.37 -27.92
CA ALA A 830 17.91 3.71 -26.67
C ALA A 830 16.39 3.57 -26.47
N ALA A 831 15.61 4.55 -26.89
CA ALA A 831 14.15 4.57 -26.68
C ALA A 831 13.38 3.66 -27.64
N ASN A 832 13.88 3.44 -28.87
CA ASN A 832 13.15 2.71 -29.90
C ASN A 832 12.75 1.29 -29.47
N ALA A 833 13.65 0.56 -28.80
CA ALA A 833 13.37 -0.81 -28.34
C ALA A 833 12.19 -0.87 -27.36
N ARG A 834 12.02 0.17 -26.52
CA ARG A 834 10.85 0.25 -25.63
C ARG A 834 9.59 0.62 -26.37
N VAL A 835 9.66 1.53 -27.35
CA VAL A 835 8.49 1.82 -28.20
C VAL A 835 8.04 0.54 -28.93
N ASP A 836 8.97 -0.26 -29.45
CA ASP A 836 8.68 -1.54 -30.08
C ASP A 836 8.01 -2.51 -29.11
N LEU A 837 8.54 -2.64 -27.89
CA LEU A 837 7.93 -3.44 -26.82
C LEU A 837 6.51 -2.96 -26.50
N LEU A 838 6.29 -1.65 -26.33
CA LEU A 838 4.96 -1.10 -26.02
C LEU A 838 3.95 -1.41 -27.14
N ILE A 839 4.34 -1.25 -28.41
CA ILE A 839 3.49 -1.60 -29.56
C ILE A 839 3.23 -3.11 -29.59
N GLN A 840 4.23 -3.93 -29.30
CA GLN A 840 4.07 -5.39 -29.23
C GLN A 840 3.05 -5.78 -28.16
N ARG A 841 3.17 -5.22 -26.94
CA ARG A 841 2.27 -5.57 -25.83
C ARG A 841 0.86 -5.02 -26.02
N ALA A 842 0.72 -3.85 -26.65
CA ALA A 842 -0.59 -3.32 -27.02
C ALA A 842 -1.38 -4.23 -27.97
N ARG A 843 -0.71 -5.16 -28.67
CA ARG A 843 -1.35 -6.18 -29.54
C ARG A 843 -1.48 -7.54 -28.86
N ALA A 844 -0.79 -7.77 -27.75
CA ALA A 844 -0.77 -9.06 -27.08
C ALA A 844 -2.14 -9.33 -26.44
N PRO A 845 -2.80 -10.48 -26.74
CA PRO A 845 -4.05 -10.84 -26.10
C PRO A 845 -3.88 -10.98 -24.58
N PHE A 846 -4.90 -10.54 -23.84
CA PHE A 846 -4.95 -10.63 -22.40
C PHE A 846 -6.37 -10.96 -21.95
N VAL A 847 -6.51 -11.70 -20.84
CA VAL A 847 -7.80 -12.09 -20.30
C VAL A 847 -7.91 -11.54 -18.89
N SER A 848 -8.95 -10.74 -18.64
CA SER A 848 -9.30 -10.27 -17.30
C SER A 848 -10.78 -9.95 -17.25
N LYS A 849 -11.50 -10.56 -16.30
CA LYS A 849 -12.92 -10.26 -16.04
C LYS A 849 -13.14 -8.76 -15.82
N GLU A 850 -12.28 -8.12 -15.02
CA GLU A 850 -12.42 -6.71 -14.64
C GLU A 850 -12.18 -5.74 -15.79
N LEU A 851 -11.41 -6.17 -16.81
CA LEU A 851 -11.12 -5.34 -17.98
C LEU A 851 -12.07 -5.58 -19.15
N GLY A 852 -13.14 -6.37 -18.98
CA GLY A 852 -14.11 -6.69 -20.05
C GLY A 852 -13.93 -8.06 -20.71
N GLY A 853 -13.24 -8.99 -20.03
CA GLY A 853 -13.02 -10.36 -20.49
C GLY A 853 -11.79 -10.47 -21.38
N ALA A 854 -11.98 -10.58 -22.70
CA ALA A 854 -10.87 -10.65 -23.64
C ALA A 854 -10.47 -9.24 -24.08
N VAL A 855 -9.24 -8.83 -23.79
CA VAL A 855 -8.65 -7.52 -24.11
C VAL A 855 -7.23 -7.70 -24.67
N THR A 856 -6.49 -6.60 -24.83
CA THR A 856 -5.04 -6.62 -24.99
C THR A 856 -4.37 -6.30 -23.66
N GLU A 857 -3.06 -6.50 -23.55
CA GLU A 857 -2.36 -6.21 -22.29
C GLU A 857 -2.35 -4.74 -21.90
N CYS A 858 -2.39 -3.85 -22.88
CA CYS A 858 -2.52 -2.41 -22.65
C CYS A 858 -3.24 -1.75 -23.83
N ASP A 859 -3.79 -0.57 -23.58
CA ASP A 859 -4.04 0.43 -24.63
C ASP A 859 -2.79 1.27 -24.80
N LEU A 860 -2.36 1.58 -26.01
CA LEU A 860 -1.18 2.42 -26.25
C LEU A 860 -1.59 3.82 -26.70
N VAL A 861 -1.01 4.85 -26.07
CA VAL A 861 -1.19 6.25 -26.46
C VAL A 861 0.14 6.91 -26.79
N ALA A 862 0.13 7.87 -27.69
CA ALA A 862 1.26 8.74 -28.02
C ALA A 862 0.86 10.21 -27.87
N GLN A 863 1.64 10.98 -27.11
CA GLN A 863 1.41 12.41 -26.83
C GLN A 863 2.58 13.24 -27.32
N LEU A 864 2.30 14.34 -28.02
CA LEU A 864 3.33 15.28 -28.50
C LEU A 864 2.75 16.69 -28.73
N VAL A 865 3.61 17.63 -29.11
CA VAL A 865 3.22 18.91 -29.69
C VAL A 865 3.47 18.86 -31.19
N GLU A 866 2.46 19.20 -31.98
CA GLU A 866 2.55 19.31 -33.44
C GLU A 866 1.96 20.65 -33.89
N ALA A 867 2.71 21.42 -34.68
CA ALA A 867 2.31 22.76 -35.14
C ALA A 867 1.91 23.71 -34.00
N GLY A 868 2.58 23.63 -32.84
CA GLY A 868 2.32 24.45 -31.66
C GLY A 868 1.11 24.02 -30.83
N ALA A 869 0.36 23.01 -31.26
CA ALA A 869 -0.78 22.46 -30.54
C ALA A 869 -0.43 21.09 -29.93
N ARG A 870 -0.94 20.81 -28.73
CA ARG A 870 -0.86 19.47 -28.14
C ARG A 870 -1.75 18.51 -28.93
N ARG A 871 -1.23 17.31 -29.18
CA ARG A 871 -1.97 16.23 -29.82
C ARG A 871 -1.70 14.91 -29.11
N GLY A 872 -2.77 14.18 -28.87
CA GLY A 872 -2.71 12.80 -28.39
C GLY A 872 -3.32 11.85 -29.41
N TYR A 873 -2.71 10.69 -29.54
CA TYR A 873 -3.15 9.63 -30.43
C TYR A 873 -3.34 8.33 -29.67
N PHE A 874 -4.42 7.63 -29.97
CA PHE A 874 -4.69 6.27 -29.52
C PHE A 874 -4.25 5.25 -30.58
N TYR A 875 -3.57 4.19 -30.18
CA TYR A 875 -3.13 3.14 -31.10
C TYR A 875 -4.28 2.19 -31.44
N ASP A 876 -4.77 2.27 -32.68
CA ASP A 876 -5.73 1.31 -33.24
C ASP A 876 -4.98 0.04 -33.67
N VAL A 877 -5.15 -1.02 -32.87
CA VAL A 877 -4.51 -2.33 -33.08
C VAL A 877 -4.90 -2.95 -34.42
N ALA A 878 -6.16 -2.82 -34.85
CA ALA A 878 -6.66 -3.44 -36.07
C ALA A 878 -6.14 -2.72 -37.32
N ALA A 879 -6.10 -1.39 -37.28
CA ALA A 879 -5.56 -0.59 -38.37
C ALA A 879 -4.02 -0.49 -38.37
N ASN A 880 -3.36 -0.86 -37.26
CA ASN A 880 -1.94 -0.64 -37.03
C ASN A 880 -1.54 0.84 -37.23
N THR A 881 -2.37 1.75 -36.70
CA THR A 881 -2.16 3.21 -36.81
C THR A 881 -2.56 3.93 -35.54
N PHE A 882 -1.93 5.06 -35.29
CA PHE A 882 -2.27 6.00 -34.22
C PHE A 882 -3.35 6.97 -34.70
N VAL A 883 -4.43 7.14 -33.94
CA VAL A 883 -5.61 7.93 -34.32
C VAL A 883 -5.88 9.00 -33.26
N ALA A 884 -5.93 10.26 -33.67
CA ALA A 884 -6.29 11.39 -32.82
C ALA A 884 -7.82 11.54 -32.68
N ALA A 885 -8.26 12.38 -31.74
CA ALA A 885 -9.69 12.64 -31.50
C ALA A 885 -10.41 13.25 -32.72
N ASP A 886 -9.71 14.02 -33.56
CA ASP A 886 -10.22 14.60 -34.81
C ASP A 886 -10.24 13.60 -35.99
N GLY A 887 -9.84 12.34 -35.76
CA GLY A 887 -9.75 11.30 -36.78
C GLY A 887 -8.44 11.28 -37.57
N THR A 888 -7.52 12.24 -37.34
CA THR A 888 -6.20 12.24 -37.97
C THR A 888 -5.43 10.98 -37.63
N ARG A 889 -4.80 10.37 -38.64
CA ARG A 889 -4.03 9.13 -38.49
C ARG A 889 -2.54 9.36 -38.69
N ARG A 890 -1.71 8.69 -37.88
CA ARG A 890 -0.25 8.64 -37.99
C ARG A 890 0.20 7.18 -37.93
N THR A 891 1.23 6.83 -38.69
CA THR A 891 1.95 5.57 -38.48
C THR A 891 2.94 5.75 -37.33
N ASP A 892 3.40 4.65 -36.73
CA ASP A 892 4.52 4.69 -35.78
C ASP A 892 5.75 5.39 -36.39
N ALA A 893 6.11 5.04 -37.63
CA ALA A 893 7.22 5.67 -38.34
C ALA A 893 7.06 7.21 -38.48
N ALA A 894 5.84 7.70 -38.71
CA ALA A 894 5.56 9.13 -38.78
C ALA A 894 5.74 9.81 -37.42
N LEU A 895 5.26 9.21 -36.33
CA LEU A 895 5.48 9.73 -34.97
C LEU A 895 6.96 9.75 -34.60
N ARG A 896 7.72 8.70 -34.95
CA ARG A 896 9.18 8.68 -34.75
C ARG A 896 9.90 9.73 -35.58
N ALA A 897 9.40 10.07 -36.76
CA ALA A 897 9.95 11.16 -37.56
C ALA A 897 9.73 12.52 -36.90
N LEU A 898 8.54 12.76 -36.33
CA LEU A 898 8.23 13.97 -35.57
C LEU A 898 9.14 14.11 -34.34
N ALA A 899 9.40 13.02 -33.62
CA ALA A 899 10.28 13.02 -32.44
C ALA A 899 11.72 13.50 -32.73
N LYS A 900 12.17 13.51 -34.00
CA LYS A 900 13.49 14.03 -34.40
C LYS A 900 13.53 15.56 -34.46
N VAL A 901 12.38 16.22 -34.45
CA VAL A 901 12.26 17.68 -34.47
C VAL A 901 12.22 18.18 -33.03
N ALA A 902 13.16 19.06 -32.66
CA ALA A 902 13.15 19.69 -31.35
C ALA A 902 11.82 20.42 -31.12
N GLY A 903 11.19 20.23 -29.96
CA GLY A 903 9.84 20.75 -29.72
C GLY A 903 8.71 19.75 -29.96
N GLN A 904 9.00 18.58 -30.56
CA GLN A 904 8.01 17.59 -30.95
C GLN A 904 8.32 16.20 -30.37
N GLU A 905 8.94 16.16 -29.19
CA GLU A 905 9.20 14.92 -28.45
C GLU A 905 7.90 14.13 -28.28
N VAL A 906 7.96 12.81 -28.48
CA VAL A 906 6.78 11.94 -28.47
C VAL A 906 6.85 11.02 -27.26
N THR A 907 5.85 11.11 -26.38
CA THR A 907 5.75 10.23 -25.21
C THR A 907 4.75 9.11 -25.47
N TYR A 908 5.22 7.87 -25.46
CA TYR A 908 4.42 6.67 -25.57
C TYR A 908 4.08 6.12 -24.18
N THR A 909 2.84 5.69 -23.97
CA THR A 909 2.36 5.14 -22.69
C THR A 909 1.47 3.93 -22.93
N CYS A 910 1.80 2.80 -22.31
CA CYS A 910 0.82 1.72 -22.13
C CYS A 910 -0.10 2.08 -20.98
N THR A 911 -1.37 2.30 -21.27
CA THR A 911 -2.42 2.59 -20.30
C THR A 911 -3.26 1.34 -20.03
N PRO A 912 -4.03 1.30 -18.93
CA PRO A 912 -4.95 0.19 -18.72
C PRO A 912 -5.91 0.00 -19.91
N PRO A 913 -6.21 -1.23 -20.31
CA PRO A 913 -7.16 -1.50 -21.39
C PRO A 913 -8.51 -0.80 -21.17
N GLY A 914 -9.02 -0.11 -22.20
CA GLY A 914 -10.24 0.69 -22.14
C GLY A 914 -10.03 2.17 -21.81
N SER A 915 -8.88 2.52 -21.22
CA SER A 915 -8.56 3.91 -20.81
C SER A 915 -7.91 4.75 -21.91
N GLY A 916 -7.38 4.13 -22.97
CA GLY A 916 -6.48 4.79 -23.91
C GLY A 916 -7.10 5.96 -24.65
N ARG A 917 -8.35 5.84 -25.11
CA ARG A 917 -9.03 6.93 -25.83
C ARG A 917 -9.22 8.17 -24.97
N ARG A 918 -9.60 7.99 -23.70
CA ARG A 918 -9.73 9.11 -22.75
C ARG A 918 -8.37 9.77 -22.50
N ILE A 919 -7.34 8.96 -22.24
CA ILE A 919 -6.00 9.48 -21.95
C ILE A 919 -5.39 10.18 -23.17
N ALA A 920 -5.66 9.70 -24.38
CA ALA A 920 -5.27 10.38 -25.62
C ALA A 920 -5.87 11.80 -25.71
N SER A 921 -7.06 12.04 -25.15
CA SER A 921 -7.75 13.34 -25.16
C SER A 921 -7.54 14.23 -23.92
N ALA A 922 -6.70 13.84 -22.96
CA ALA A 922 -6.64 14.49 -21.64
C ALA A 922 -5.88 15.84 -21.58
N GLY A 923 -5.14 16.19 -22.64
CA GLY A 923 -4.19 17.32 -22.70
C GLY A 923 -4.71 18.63 -23.26
#